data_AF-A0A2U1QDP9-F1
#
_entry.id   AF-A0A2U1QDP9-F1
#
_cell.length_a   1.000
_cell.length_b   1.000
_cell.length_c   1.000
_cell.angle_alpha   90.00
_cell.angle_beta   90.00
_cell.angle_gamma   90.00
#
_symmetry.space_group_name_H-M   'P 1'
#
loop_
_entity.id
_entity.type
_entity.pdbx_description
1 polymer ?
#
loop_
_entity_poly.entity_id
_entity_poly.type
_entity_poly.pdbx_seq_one_letter_code
_entity_poly.pdbx_strand_id
1 'polypeptide(L)'
;MTRPPPSLYTFSFIAFIALFNFVAVTSQQFIKSERTTLLNLRKYWNNPPSLTHWNETSSPCMWPEVWCNDSSYVTSLDLTNKSLTRSVPPSICDLTNLRTLYLSRNYLTGEFPKVLYNCSKLIELDISLNGFTGALPHDIDRLSLLKSVDFCCNNFTGDIPPAIGNLSALITLHFDYNLFSGSIPKEIGKLSDLSSLGLDSAFNKYASPKIPPEFGNLSTLSNLAKLEYLDLSSNSLEGEIPSGLFLLKSLHYLDLYQNYLSGKIPLVIECFMLVEMDISMNRLTGSIPEEFGKLKQLEVLNLFSNQLSGNIPTSISTIPTLKILQVSRNHLGGELPSDIGLLSKLEVFDVSENNFNGEIPRSLENCHSLKNIELQYNGFTGEFPSGIWTLFNLSSVSLTRNSISGELPSKVAWNLSRLEISENRFSGRIPEEISFWTKLNMFKASNNLLSGEIPSGLTNLSKLSGIYLDGNILSGKLPSDMKSWSSLAVLNLARNRLYGPIPVAITSLPHLLVLDLSENQFSGPIPPHLSRLRLTFLNLSSNKLTGRIPSAFDNLAYQESFLNNPNLCATSSIYLNLHNCYVADAKSSHSHKYSPKIYAIIIVLSASSIIIFTILCSLFMFRCCLKKKQRVNLTHAEVKTQSIK
;
A
#
# COMPACT_ATOMS: atom_id res chain seq x y z
N MET A 1 62.05 -36.17 -81.61
CA MET A 1 60.95 -35.34 -81.08
C MET A 1 60.44 -35.99 -79.82
N THR A 2 60.83 -35.49 -78.65
CA THR A 2 60.36 -35.95 -77.34
C THR A 2 59.93 -34.71 -76.55
N ARG A 3 58.62 -34.62 -76.23
CA ARG A 3 58.00 -33.49 -75.52
C ARG A 3 58.35 -33.53 -74.02
N PRO A 4 58.49 -32.38 -73.34
CA PRO A 4 58.76 -32.32 -71.90
C PRO A 4 57.47 -32.56 -71.07
N PRO A 5 57.60 -32.93 -69.78
CA PRO A 5 56.46 -33.22 -68.91
C PRO A 5 55.76 -31.93 -68.42
N PRO A 6 54.47 -32.02 -68.02
CA PRO A 6 53.70 -30.86 -67.56
C PRO A 6 54.19 -30.37 -66.18
N SER A 7 54.20 -29.05 -66.02
CA SER A 7 54.73 -28.32 -64.86
C SER A 7 53.89 -28.48 -63.59
N LEU A 8 54.55 -28.50 -62.42
CA LEU A 8 53.93 -28.58 -61.09
C LEU A 8 52.88 -27.49 -60.78
N TYR A 9 52.87 -26.38 -61.55
CA TYR A 9 51.98 -25.24 -61.30
C TYR A 9 50.50 -25.50 -61.65
N THR A 10 50.21 -26.37 -62.63
CA THR A 10 48.82 -26.71 -63.00
C THR A 10 48.16 -27.64 -61.97
N PHE A 11 48.94 -28.52 -61.33
CA PHE A 11 48.46 -29.38 -60.24
C PHE A 11 48.08 -28.59 -58.99
N SER A 12 48.86 -27.54 -58.63
CA SER A 12 48.57 -26.70 -57.46
C SER A 12 47.30 -25.86 -57.63
N PHE A 13 46.99 -25.39 -58.84
CA PHE A 13 45.81 -24.56 -59.11
C PHE A 13 44.52 -25.40 -59.18
N ILE A 14 44.58 -26.60 -59.78
CA ILE A 14 43.46 -27.55 -59.79
C ILE A 14 43.17 -28.07 -58.38
N ALA A 15 44.21 -28.35 -57.58
CA ALA A 15 44.04 -28.73 -56.18
C ALA A 15 43.39 -27.61 -55.36
N PHE A 16 43.74 -26.34 -55.58
CA PHE A 16 43.13 -25.19 -54.90
C PHE A 16 41.65 -25.00 -55.28
N ILE A 17 41.30 -25.13 -56.57
CA ILE A 17 39.91 -25.06 -57.04
C ILE A 17 39.10 -26.26 -56.54
N ALA A 18 39.68 -27.45 -56.50
CA ALA A 18 39.03 -28.64 -55.96
C ALA A 18 38.80 -28.51 -54.45
N LEU A 19 39.76 -27.97 -53.69
CA LEU A 19 39.63 -27.69 -52.27
C LEU A 19 38.55 -26.63 -52.01
N PHE A 20 38.54 -25.54 -52.79
CA PHE A 20 37.56 -24.47 -52.65
C PHE A 20 36.14 -24.95 -52.96
N ASN A 21 35.95 -25.71 -54.05
CA ASN A 21 34.63 -26.29 -54.38
C ASN A 21 34.21 -27.36 -53.36
N PHE A 22 35.14 -28.16 -52.83
CA PHE A 22 34.83 -29.13 -51.79
C PHE A 22 34.41 -28.47 -50.47
N VAL A 23 35.07 -27.37 -50.07
CA VAL A 23 34.69 -26.56 -48.90
C VAL A 23 33.33 -25.88 -49.12
N ALA A 24 33.03 -25.39 -50.32
CA ALA A 24 31.74 -24.78 -50.65
C ALA A 24 30.58 -25.81 -50.68
N VAL A 25 30.83 -27.03 -51.17
CA VAL A 25 29.83 -28.11 -51.19
C VAL A 25 29.56 -28.64 -49.78
N THR A 26 30.61 -28.82 -48.97
CA THR A 26 30.46 -29.27 -47.57
C THR A 26 29.72 -28.23 -46.73
N SER A 27 30.03 -26.93 -46.86
CA SER A 27 29.30 -25.88 -46.15
C SER A 27 27.82 -25.82 -46.54
N GLN A 28 27.48 -25.95 -47.83
CA GLN A 28 26.07 -26.05 -48.28
C GLN A 28 25.33 -27.26 -47.72
N GLN A 29 26.01 -28.41 -47.60
CA GLN A 29 25.41 -29.64 -47.07
C GLN A 29 25.11 -29.55 -45.56
N PHE A 30 25.99 -28.91 -44.80
CA PHE A 30 25.75 -28.67 -43.37
C PHE A 30 24.66 -27.61 -43.11
N ILE A 31 24.61 -26.51 -43.89
CA ILE A 31 23.51 -25.51 -43.80
C ILE A 31 22.15 -26.16 -44.09
N LYS A 32 22.11 -27.13 -45.01
CA LYS A 32 20.90 -27.92 -45.27
C LYS A 32 20.50 -28.77 -44.07
N SER A 33 21.47 -29.33 -43.33
CA SER A 33 21.25 -30.10 -42.10
C SER A 33 20.71 -29.25 -40.95
N GLU A 34 21.27 -28.06 -40.70
CA GLU A 34 20.80 -27.15 -39.63
C GLU A 34 19.39 -26.61 -39.91
N ARG A 35 19.08 -26.31 -41.18
CA ARG A 35 17.72 -25.93 -41.59
C ARG A 35 16.71 -27.03 -41.32
N THR A 36 17.02 -28.27 -41.70
CA THR A 36 16.16 -29.42 -41.41
C THR A 36 15.96 -29.59 -39.90
N THR A 37 17.02 -29.41 -39.11
CA THR A 37 16.94 -29.44 -37.64
C THR A 37 15.97 -28.40 -37.12
N LEU A 38 16.11 -27.13 -37.51
CA LEU A 38 15.23 -26.05 -37.05
C LEU A 38 13.75 -26.24 -37.49
N LEU A 39 13.51 -26.71 -38.72
CA LEU A 39 12.14 -27.01 -39.17
C LEU A 39 11.53 -28.17 -38.35
N ASN A 40 12.34 -29.16 -37.96
CA ASN A 40 11.90 -30.22 -37.06
C ASN A 40 11.61 -29.70 -35.65
N LEU A 41 12.40 -28.74 -35.13
CA LEU A 41 12.11 -28.07 -33.85
C LEU A 41 10.78 -27.33 -33.90
N ARG A 42 10.54 -26.53 -34.96
CA ARG A 42 9.25 -25.86 -35.18
C ARG A 42 8.08 -26.85 -35.17
N LYS A 43 8.24 -27.98 -35.88
CA LYS A 43 7.22 -29.03 -35.93
C LYS A 43 6.99 -29.67 -34.56
N TYR A 44 8.05 -29.94 -33.81
CA TYR A 44 8.00 -30.53 -32.46
C TYR A 44 7.16 -29.66 -31.50
N TRP A 45 7.32 -28.34 -31.58
CA TRP A 45 6.53 -27.37 -30.80
C TRP A 45 5.16 -27.03 -31.42
N ASN A 46 4.60 -27.95 -32.20
CA ASN A 46 3.27 -27.86 -32.83
C ASN A 46 3.12 -26.67 -33.80
N ASN A 47 4.19 -26.28 -34.51
CA ASN A 47 4.18 -25.21 -35.52
C ASN A 47 3.61 -23.87 -34.99
N PRO A 48 4.26 -23.26 -33.99
CA PRO A 48 3.77 -22.02 -33.40
C PRO A 48 3.60 -20.93 -34.48
N PRO A 49 2.51 -20.14 -34.45
CA PRO A 49 2.25 -19.10 -35.45
C PRO A 49 3.38 -18.06 -35.57
N SER A 50 4.09 -17.83 -34.46
CA SER A 50 5.23 -16.93 -34.34
C SER A 50 6.45 -17.34 -35.18
N LEU A 51 6.54 -18.59 -35.65
CA LEU A 51 7.64 -19.12 -36.46
C LEU A 51 7.20 -19.50 -37.88
N THR A 52 6.12 -18.89 -38.40
CA THR A 52 5.55 -19.26 -39.71
C THR A 52 6.50 -19.02 -40.88
N HIS A 53 7.39 -18.02 -40.78
CA HIS A 53 8.41 -17.68 -41.78
C HIS A 53 9.55 -18.68 -41.87
N TRP A 54 9.74 -19.57 -40.90
CA TRP A 54 10.73 -20.65 -41.01
C TRP A 54 10.30 -21.64 -42.09
N ASN A 55 10.99 -21.66 -43.23
CA ASN A 55 10.56 -22.42 -44.41
C ASN A 55 11.74 -23.14 -45.09
N GLU A 56 11.45 -23.98 -46.08
CA GLU A 56 12.48 -24.76 -46.78
C GLU A 56 13.30 -23.95 -47.79
N THR A 57 12.79 -22.79 -48.24
CA THR A 57 13.37 -22.03 -49.36
C THR A 57 14.38 -20.97 -48.91
N SER A 58 14.23 -20.44 -47.69
CA SER A 58 15.10 -19.42 -47.11
C SER A 58 16.22 -20.03 -46.25
N SER A 59 17.32 -19.29 -46.13
CA SER A 59 18.42 -19.64 -45.20
C SER A 59 17.99 -19.38 -43.75
N PRO A 60 18.29 -20.29 -42.80
CA PRO A 60 18.07 -20.04 -41.37
C PRO A 60 18.65 -18.73 -40.87
N CYS A 61 19.80 -18.31 -41.37
CA CYS A 61 20.47 -17.07 -40.96
C CYS A 61 19.72 -15.79 -41.37
N MET A 62 18.62 -15.90 -42.12
CA MET A 62 17.72 -14.78 -42.42
C MET A 62 16.49 -14.76 -41.51
N TRP A 63 16.32 -15.75 -40.62
CA TRP A 63 15.20 -15.79 -39.70
C TRP A 63 15.51 -14.88 -38.49
N PRO A 64 14.58 -14.00 -38.08
CA PRO A 64 14.77 -13.08 -36.97
C PRO A 64 15.24 -13.72 -35.66
N GLU A 65 14.92 -15.00 -35.43
CA GLU A 65 15.26 -15.75 -34.22
C GLU A 65 16.63 -16.44 -34.28
N VAL A 66 17.33 -16.41 -35.41
CA VAL A 66 18.53 -17.22 -35.65
C VAL A 66 19.70 -16.34 -36.05
N TRP A 67 20.80 -16.43 -35.31
CA TRP A 67 22.08 -15.83 -35.69
C TRP A 67 23.09 -16.89 -36.07
N CYS A 68 23.89 -16.54 -37.06
CA CYS A 68 24.94 -17.40 -37.57
C CYS A 68 26.30 -16.70 -37.49
N ASN A 69 27.36 -17.50 -37.49
CA ASN A 69 28.73 -16.98 -37.66
C ASN A 69 29.02 -16.62 -39.13
N ASP A 70 30.23 -16.09 -39.37
CA ASP A 70 30.71 -15.73 -40.72
C ASP A 70 30.70 -16.90 -41.71
N SER A 71 30.74 -18.14 -41.21
CA SER A 71 30.64 -19.36 -42.01
C SER A 71 29.20 -19.86 -42.20
N SER A 72 28.19 -19.05 -41.83
CA SER A 72 26.75 -19.34 -41.92
C SER A 72 26.27 -20.53 -41.08
N TYR A 73 26.99 -20.92 -40.03
CA TYR A 73 26.51 -21.90 -39.05
C TYR A 73 25.75 -21.24 -37.93
N VAL A 74 24.67 -21.86 -37.47
CA VAL A 74 23.83 -21.34 -36.38
C VAL A 74 24.62 -21.31 -35.07
N THR A 75 24.71 -20.12 -34.47
CA THR A 75 25.42 -19.89 -33.20
C THR A 75 24.50 -19.35 -32.09
N SER A 76 23.39 -18.71 -32.43
CA SER A 76 22.40 -18.25 -31.44
C SER A 76 20.99 -18.56 -31.91
N LEU A 77 20.15 -18.94 -30.96
CA LEU A 77 18.73 -19.18 -31.16
C LEU A 77 17.94 -18.44 -30.07
N ASP A 78 17.21 -17.41 -30.47
CA ASP A 78 16.32 -16.63 -29.59
C ASP A 78 14.86 -16.94 -29.91
N LEU A 79 14.29 -17.79 -29.08
CA LEU A 79 12.88 -18.18 -29.13
C LEU A 79 12.11 -17.61 -27.94
N THR A 80 12.51 -16.44 -27.45
CA THR A 80 11.81 -15.73 -26.39
C THR A 80 10.37 -15.40 -26.82
N ASN A 81 9.41 -15.66 -25.94
CA ASN A 81 8.00 -15.33 -26.14
C ASN A 81 7.40 -15.84 -27.46
N LYS A 82 7.66 -17.11 -27.79
CA LYS A 82 7.14 -17.76 -29.02
C LYS A 82 5.96 -18.68 -28.76
N SER A 83 5.46 -18.74 -27.52
CA SER A 83 4.40 -19.67 -27.08
C SER A 83 4.77 -21.14 -27.31
N LEU A 84 6.05 -21.48 -27.12
CA LEU A 84 6.51 -22.86 -27.20
C LEU A 84 5.91 -23.68 -26.05
N THR A 85 5.63 -24.95 -26.32
CA THR A 85 5.04 -25.90 -25.35
C THR A 85 5.92 -27.16 -25.29
N ARG A 86 5.63 -28.14 -24.43
CA ARG A 86 6.42 -29.37 -24.25
C ARG A 86 7.83 -29.11 -23.69
N SER A 87 8.67 -30.14 -23.61
CA SER A 87 10.05 -30.06 -23.15
C SER A 87 11.02 -29.58 -24.25
N VAL A 88 12.28 -29.32 -23.90
CA VAL A 88 13.34 -29.06 -24.89
C VAL A 88 13.72 -30.38 -25.60
N PRO A 89 13.59 -30.48 -26.93
CA PRO A 89 13.89 -31.71 -27.66
C PRO A 89 15.42 -31.94 -27.81
N PRO A 90 15.90 -33.21 -27.84
CA PRO A 90 17.33 -33.51 -27.98
C PRO A 90 17.98 -32.95 -29.25
N SER A 91 17.22 -32.88 -30.34
CA SER A 91 17.70 -32.41 -31.65
C SER A 91 18.15 -30.94 -31.64
N ILE A 92 17.86 -30.18 -30.58
CA ILE A 92 18.36 -28.81 -30.46
C ILE A 92 19.90 -28.76 -30.42
N CYS A 93 20.53 -29.80 -29.89
CA CYS A 93 22.00 -29.91 -29.84
C CYS A 93 22.61 -30.51 -31.11
N ASP A 94 21.81 -30.84 -32.14
CA ASP A 94 22.33 -31.13 -33.48
C ASP A 94 22.88 -29.84 -34.14
N LEU A 95 22.51 -28.67 -33.61
CA LEU A 95 23.14 -27.38 -33.90
C LEU A 95 24.51 -27.30 -33.18
N THR A 96 25.50 -28.01 -33.72
CA THR A 96 26.83 -28.22 -33.09
C THR A 96 27.64 -26.95 -32.82
N ASN A 97 27.24 -25.81 -33.38
CA ASN A 97 27.87 -24.50 -33.17
C ASN A 97 27.10 -23.58 -32.23
N LEU A 98 25.99 -24.05 -31.64
CA LEU A 98 25.14 -23.27 -30.75
C LEU A 98 25.91 -22.82 -29.49
N ARG A 99 25.92 -21.52 -29.28
CA ARG A 99 26.55 -20.82 -28.14
C ARG A 99 25.54 -20.15 -27.24
N THR A 100 24.45 -19.64 -27.80
CA THR A 100 23.41 -18.93 -27.07
C THR A 100 22.06 -19.56 -27.36
N LEU A 101 21.31 -19.86 -26.30
CA LEU A 101 19.97 -20.42 -26.39
C LEU A 101 19.04 -19.68 -25.44
N TYR A 102 18.11 -18.90 -26.00
CA TYR A 102 17.09 -18.19 -25.25
C TYR A 102 15.72 -18.80 -25.53
N LEU A 103 15.08 -19.29 -24.47
CA LEU A 103 13.78 -19.94 -24.47
C LEU A 103 12.80 -19.27 -23.50
N SER A 104 13.11 -18.05 -23.05
CA SER A 104 12.34 -17.41 -21.99
C SER A 104 10.93 -17.01 -22.39
N ARG A 105 10.05 -16.84 -21.40
CA ARG A 105 8.65 -16.43 -21.58
C ARG A 105 7.87 -17.39 -22.49
N ASN A 106 8.02 -18.69 -22.28
CA ASN A 106 7.28 -19.72 -23.00
C ASN A 106 6.49 -20.60 -22.02
N TYR A 107 5.86 -21.65 -22.52
CA TYR A 107 5.12 -22.65 -21.73
C TYR A 107 5.85 -23.99 -21.74
N LEU A 108 7.18 -23.98 -21.72
CA LEU A 108 7.99 -25.19 -21.67
C LEU A 108 7.83 -25.87 -20.32
N THR A 109 7.83 -27.20 -20.31
CA THR A 109 7.56 -28.02 -19.11
C THR A 109 8.52 -29.21 -19.04
N GLY A 110 8.54 -29.90 -17.90
CA GLY A 110 9.43 -31.04 -17.64
C GLY A 110 10.52 -30.69 -16.63
N GLU A 111 11.49 -31.60 -16.46
CA GLU A 111 12.68 -31.33 -15.64
C GLU A 111 13.74 -30.54 -16.41
N PHE A 112 14.84 -30.18 -15.74
CA PHE A 112 16.00 -29.58 -16.40
C PHE A 112 16.44 -30.40 -17.62
N PRO A 113 16.57 -29.79 -18.81
CA PRO A 113 16.85 -30.50 -20.05
C PRO A 113 18.31 -30.97 -20.13
N LYS A 114 18.64 -32.12 -19.52
CA LYS A 114 19.99 -32.73 -19.56
C LYS A 114 20.52 -32.98 -20.98
N VAL A 115 19.65 -32.99 -22.00
CA VAL A 115 20.04 -33.02 -23.41
C VAL A 115 20.99 -31.88 -23.79
N LEU A 116 20.90 -30.74 -23.09
CA LEU A 116 21.79 -29.59 -23.29
C LEU A 116 23.25 -29.89 -22.98
N TYR A 117 23.56 -30.95 -22.22
CA TYR A 117 24.95 -31.41 -22.02
C TYR A 117 25.64 -31.78 -23.35
N ASN A 118 24.88 -32.07 -24.40
CA ASN A 118 25.41 -32.35 -25.73
C ASN A 118 25.69 -31.08 -26.54
N CYS A 119 25.19 -29.92 -26.11
CA CYS A 119 25.48 -28.62 -26.72
C CYS A 119 26.84 -28.11 -26.21
N SER A 120 27.93 -28.74 -26.66
CA SER A 120 29.27 -28.57 -26.07
C SER A 120 29.91 -27.19 -26.21
N LYS A 121 29.27 -26.25 -26.92
CA LYS A 121 29.74 -24.87 -27.12
C LYS A 121 28.84 -23.83 -26.45
N LEU A 122 27.86 -24.26 -25.66
CA LEU A 122 26.89 -23.38 -25.01
C LEU A 122 27.57 -22.50 -23.95
N ILE A 123 27.34 -21.19 -24.05
CA ILE A 123 27.91 -20.11 -23.24
C ILE A 123 26.79 -19.36 -22.51
N GLU A 124 25.63 -19.21 -23.14
CA GLU A 124 24.49 -18.49 -22.56
C GLU A 124 23.24 -19.34 -22.66
N LEU A 125 22.55 -19.50 -21.53
CA LEU A 125 21.32 -20.26 -21.44
C LEU A 125 20.29 -19.49 -20.63
N ASP A 126 19.22 -19.07 -21.30
CA ASP A 126 18.04 -18.48 -20.67
C ASP A 126 16.84 -19.40 -20.89
N ILE A 127 16.32 -19.97 -19.79
CA ILE A 127 15.10 -20.76 -19.76
C ILE A 127 14.07 -20.16 -18.79
N SER A 128 14.24 -18.88 -18.44
CA SER A 128 13.42 -18.19 -17.46
C SER A 128 11.94 -18.08 -17.87
N LEU A 129 11.05 -17.84 -16.91
CA LEU A 129 9.61 -17.62 -17.16
C LEU A 129 8.99 -18.77 -17.98
N ASN A 130 9.14 -20.00 -17.47
CA ASN A 130 8.58 -21.23 -18.03
C ASN A 130 7.96 -22.09 -16.89
N GLY A 131 7.56 -23.32 -17.21
CA GLY A 131 7.02 -24.28 -16.26
C GLY A 131 7.96 -25.45 -15.96
N PHE A 132 9.28 -25.23 -15.93
CA PHE A 132 10.23 -26.29 -15.56
C PHE A 132 10.10 -26.66 -14.08
N THR A 133 10.31 -27.94 -13.77
CA THR A 133 10.08 -28.57 -12.46
C THR A 133 11.25 -29.47 -12.06
N GLY A 134 11.16 -30.12 -10.91
CA GLY A 134 12.18 -31.09 -10.46
C GLY A 134 13.43 -30.41 -9.91
N ALA A 135 14.43 -31.21 -9.56
CA ALA A 135 15.69 -30.71 -9.02
C ALA A 135 16.70 -30.36 -10.11
N LEU A 136 17.53 -29.35 -9.86
CA LEU A 136 18.70 -29.11 -10.69
C LEU A 136 19.68 -30.28 -10.56
N PRO A 137 20.27 -30.75 -11.68
CA PRO A 137 21.12 -31.93 -11.65
C PRO A 137 22.47 -31.67 -10.97
N HIS A 138 22.96 -32.64 -10.20
CA HIS A 138 24.24 -32.54 -9.49
C HIS A 138 25.46 -32.45 -10.41
N ASP A 139 25.32 -32.86 -11.68
CA ASP A 139 26.35 -32.83 -12.72
C ASP A 139 26.15 -31.66 -13.72
N ILE A 140 25.51 -30.58 -13.29
CA ILE A 140 25.25 -29.39 -14.13
C ILE A 140 26.55 -28.70 -14.60
N ASP A 141 27.66 -28.94 -13.90
CA ASP A 141 28.99 -28.45 -14.25
C ASP A 141 29.56 -29.04 -15.55
N ARG A 142 28.90 -30.05 -16.12
CA ARG A 142 29.18 -30.53 -17.50
C ARG A 142 28.97 -29.44 -18.55
N LEU A 143 28.21 -28.39 -18.25
CA LEU A 143 28.06 -27.20 -19.08
C LEU A 143 29.16 -26.16 -18.76
N SER A 144 30.42 -26.60 -18.72
CA SER A 144 31.56 -25.85 -18.15
C SER A 144 31.92 -24.55 -18.88
N LEU A 145 31.36 -24.30 -20.06
CA LEU A 145 31.59 -23.09 -20.85
C LEU A 145 30.56 -21.98 -20.56
N LEU A 146 29.53 -22.27 -19.75
CA LEU A 146 28.49 -21.30 -19.41
C LEU A 146 29.09 -20.08 -18.71
N LYS A 147 28.68 -18.91 -19.20
CA LYS A 147 28.97 -17.59 -18.66
C LYS A 147 27.71 -16.91 -18.13
N SER A 148 26.57 -17.16 -18.77
CA SER A 148 25.29 -16.59 -18.35
C SER A 148 24.24 -17.68 -18.22
N VAL A 149 23.60 -17.73 -17.06
CA VAL A 149 22.56 -18.69 -16.72
C VAL A 149 21.40 -17.95 -16.09
N ASP A 150 20.25 -17.96 -16.76
CA ASP A 150 19.00 -17.42 -16.24
C ASP A 150 17.91 -18.50 -16.23
N PHE A 151 17.63 -19.02 -15.04
CA PHE A 151 16.57 -19.99 -14.78
C PHE A 151 15.46 -19.37 -13.92
N CYS A 152 15.37 -18.03 -13.87
CA CYS A 152 14.38 -17.34 -13.05
C CYS A 152 12.97 -17.86 -13.32
N CYS A 153 12.11 -17.76 -12.31
CA CYS A 153 10.69 -17.70 -12.52
C CYS A 153 10.17 -19.03 -13.12
N ASN A 154 10.64 -20.13 -12.53
CA ASN A 154 10.29 -21.50 -12.84
C ASN A 154 9.84 -22.20 -11.55
N ASN A 155 9.65 -23.51 -11.61
CA ASN A 155 9.18 -24.31 -10.49
C ASN A 155 10.24 -25.35 -10.07
N PHE A 156 11.54 -25.02 -10.22
CA PHE A 156 12.63 -25.87 -9.77
C PHE A 156 12.61 -26.04 -8.25
N THR A 157 12.93 -27.24 -7.78
CA THR A 157 12.85 -27.66 -6.37
C THR A 157 14.17 -28.26 -5.90
N GLY A 158 14.24 -28.66 -4.63
CA GLY A 158 15.44 -29.29 -4.06
C GLY A 158 16.55 -28.28 -3.79
N ASP A 159 17.79 -28.73 -3.91
CA ASP A 159 18.98 -27.92 -3.61
C ASP A 159 19.51 -27.24 -4.88
N ILE A 160 20.14 -26.09 -4.72
CA ILE A 160 21.06 -25.58 -5.73
C ILE A 160 22.35 -26.42 -5.62
N PRO A 161 22.74 -27.18 -6.65
CA PRO A 161 23.82 -28.15 -6.52
C PRO A 161 25.18 -27.45 -6.33
N PRO A 162 26.05 -27.93 -5.41
CA PRO A 162 27.39 -27.36 -5.19
C PRO A 162 28.27 -27.32 -6.45
N ALA A 163 27.99 -28.20 -7.42
CA ALA A 163 28.66 -28.23 -8.72
C ALA A 163 28.57 -26.90 -9.49
N ILE A 164 27.60 -26.02 -9.20
CA ILE A 164 27.55 -24.66 -9.76
C ILE A 164 28.86 -23.89 -9.54
N GLY A 165 29.53 -24.09 -8.39
CA GLY A 165 30.82 -23.46 -8.12
C GLY A 165 31.98 -23.94 -9.00
N ASN A 166 31.80 -25.00 -9.80
CA ASN A 166 32.78 -25.48 -10.78
C ASN A 166 32.63 -24.81 -12.15
N LEU A 167 31.55 -24.05 -12.40
CA LEU A 167 31.34 -23.30 -13.63
C LEU A 167 32.15 -21.98 -13.61
N SER A 168 33.48 -22.09 -13.62
CA SER A 168 34.39 -20.98 -13.33
C SER A 168 34.31 -19.78 -14.28
N ALA A 169 33.67 -19.94 -15.44
CA ALA A 169 33.45 -18.88 -16.41
C ALA A 169 32.16 -18.06 -16.16
N LEU A 170 31.35 -18.43 -15.15
CA LEU A 170 30.10 -17.74 -14.86
C LEU A 170 30.31 -16.27 -14.49
N ILE A 171 29.50 -15.43 -15.13
CA ILE A 171 29.37 -13.99 -14.94
C ILE A 171 28.00 -13.66 -14.37
N THR A 172 26.96 -14.33 -14.86
CA THR A 172 25.56 -14.14 -14.43
C THR A 172 24.95 -15.46 -13.99
N LEU A 173 24.33 -15.45 -12.81
CA LEU A 173 23.61 -16.58 -12.24
C LEU A 173 22.30 -16.10 -11.59
N HIS A 174 21.18 -16.35 -12.26
CA HIS A 174 19.83 -15.97 -11.82
C HIS A 174 18.95 -17.20 -11.65
N PHE A 175 18.65 -17.54 -10.39
CA PHE A 175 17.79 -18.64 -9.99
C PHE A 175 16.55 -18.16 -9.22
N ASP A 176 16.26 -16.87 -9.33
CA ASP A 176 15.19 -16.16 -8.67
C ASP A 176 13.80 -16.78 -8.96
N TYR A 177 12.81 -16.51 -8.10
CA TYR A 177 11.42 -16.97 -8.23
C TYR A 177 11.28 -18.47 -8.56
N ASN A 178 11.99 -19.33 -7.81
CA ASN A 178 11.85 -20.79 -7.85
C ASN A 178 11.36 -21.34 -6.48
N LEU A 179 11.37 -22.67 -6.32
CA LEU A 179 10.93 -23.40 -5.12
C LEU A 179 12.09 -24.16 -4.45
N PHE A 180 13.30 -23.59 -4.44
CA PHE A 180 14.45 -24.22 -3.81
C PHE A 180 14.24 -24.36 -2.30
N SER A 181 14.73 -25.47 -1.75
CA SER A 181 14.48 -25.88 -0.35
C SER A 181 15.73 -26.29 0.42
N GLY A 182 16.89 -26.28 -0.26
CA GLY A 182 18.18 -26.68 0.31
C GLY A 182 18.89 -25.60 1.11
N SER A 183 20.15 -25.35 0.75
CA SER A 183 20.95 -24.23 1.23
C SER A 183 21.51 -23.46 0.04
N ILE A 184 21.85 -22.18 0.25
CA ILE A 184 22.70 -21.45 -0.70
C ILE A 184 24.09 -22.10 -0.65
N PRO A 185 24.61 -22.68 -1.76
CA PRO A 185 25.87 -23.39 -1.75
C PRO A 185 27.03 -22.41 -1.61
N LYS A 186 27.87 -22.64 -0.60
CA LYS A 186 29.09 -21.85 -0.35
C LYS A 186 30.07 -21.87 -1.53
N GLU A 187 29.99 -22.90 -2.38
CA GLU A 187 30.80 -23.07 -3.58
C GLU A 187 30.58 -21.95 -4.60
N ILE A 188 29.46 -21.21 -4.57
CA ILE A 188 29.27 -19.98 -5.36
C ILE A 188 30.38 -18.96 -5.06
N GLY A 189 30.90 -18.94 -3.82
CA GLY A 189 32.07 -18.13 -3.43
C GLY A 189 33.39 -18.51 -4.13
N LYS A 190 33.41 -19.51 -5.03
CA LYS A 190 34.55 -19.83 -5.90
C LYS A 190 34.50 -19.12 -7.26
N LEU A 191 33.35 -18.57 -7.66
CA LEU A 191 33.13 -18.04 -9.01
C LEU A 191 33.80 -16.67 -9.17
N SER A 192 35.06 -16.68 -9.64
CA SER A 192 35.91 -15.47 -9.68
C SER A 192 35.46 -14.37 -10.64
N ASP A 193 34.66 -14.76 -11.64
CA ASP A 193 34.17 -13.88 -12.69
C ASP A 193 32.71 -13.43 -12.47
N LEU A 194 32.06 -13.89 -11.39
CA LEU A 194 30.66 -13.61 -11.13
C LEU A 194 30.44 -12.13 -10.84
N SER A 195 29.56 -11.53 -11.63
CA SER A 195 29.19 -10.12 -11.59
C SER A 195 27.75 -9.91 -11.13
N SER A 196 26.84 -10.83 -11.47
CA SER A 196 25.44 -10.76 -11.07
C SER A 196 24.97 -12.08 -10.47
N LEU A 197 24.47 -12.03 -9.24
CA LEU A 197 23.89 -13.14 -8.51
C LEU A 197 22.49 -12.77 -8.02
N GLY A 198 21.49 -13.51 -8.47
CA GLY A 198 20.10 -13.41 -8.03
C GLY A 198 19.62 -14.78 -7.56
N LEU A 199 19.19 -14.85 -6.31
CA LEU A 199 18.56 -16.04 -5.71
C LEU A 199 17.23 -15.69 -5.01
N ASP A 200 16.62 -14.54 -5.29
CA ASP A 200 15.43 -14.00 -4.64
C ASP A 200 14.21 -14.90 -4.83
N SER A 201 13.46 -15.23 -3.77
CA SER A 201 12.15 -15.88 -3.91
C SER A 201 11.45 -16.03 -2.57
N ALA A 202 10.26 -15.44 -2.45
CA ALA A 202 9.34 -15.66 -1.32
C ALA A 202 8.91 -17.13 -1.13
N PHE A 203 9.13 -17.99 -2.13
CA PHE A 203 8.76 -19.39 -2.10
C PHE A 203 9.94 -20.33 -1.77
N ASN A 204 11.17 -19.83 -1.77
CA ASN A 204 12.32 -20.62 -1.34
C ASN A 204 12.19 -20.89 0.17
N LYS A 205 12.24 -22.17 0.52
CA LYS A 205 12.16 -22.64 1.91
C LYS A 205 13.46 -23.33 2.29
N TYR A 206 14.55 -22.58 2.27
CA TYR A 206 15.87 -23.13 2.55
C TYR A 206 15.92 -23.80 3.94
N ALA A 207 16.29 -25.07 3.96
CA ALA A 207 16.49 -25.86 5.18
C ALA A 207 17.65 -25.33 6.04
N SER A 208 18.67 -24.73 5.41
CA SER A 208 19.73 -23.97 6.10
C SER A 208 19.74 -22.54 5.55
N PRO A 209 18.91 -21.65 6.09
CA PRO A 209 18.64 -20.34 5.50
C PRO A 209 19.70 -19.32 5.91
N LYS A 210 20.99 -19.56 5.68
CA LYS A 210 22.05 -18.60 6.04
C LYS A 210 22.76 -18.11 4.80
N ILE A 211 23.18 -16.84 4.82
CA ILE A 211 24.12 -16.33 3.82
C ILE A 211 25.48 -16.99 4.10
N PRO A 212 26.08 -17.69 3.12
CA PRO A 212 27.38 -18.33 3.32
C PRO A 212 28.45 -17.28 3.66
N PRO A 213 29.23 -17.46 4.74
CA PRO A 213 30.29 -16.52 5.09
C PRO A 213 31.38 -16.44 4.02
N GLU A 214 31.53 -17.47 3.18
CA GLU A 214 32.42 -17.50 2.01
C GLU A 214 32.12 -16.40 0.99
N PHE A 215 30.91 -15.82 0.96
CA PHE A 215 30.59 -14.70 0.07
C PHE A 215 31.40 -13.43 0.43
N GLY A 216 31.89 -13.35 1.68
CA GLY A 216 32.69 -12.23 2.19
C GLY A 216 34.00 -12.66 2.87
N ASN A 217 34.42 -13.92 2.78
CA ASN A 217 35.56 -14.39 3.57
C ASN A 217 36.89 -13.78 3.05
N LEU A 218 37.63 -13.10 3.93
CA LEU A 218 38.90 -12.44 3.64
C LEU A 218 40.06 -13.39 3.34
N SER A 219 40.02 -14.65 3.81
CA SER A 219 41.09 -15.64 3.53
C SER A 219 41.11 -16.07 2.06
N THR A 220 40.00 -15.88 1.36
CA THR A 220 39.86 -15.95 -0.09
C THR A 220 39.66 -14.51 -0.55
N LEU A 221 40.71 -13.73 -0.83
CA LEU A 221 40.64 -12.30 -1.21
C LEU A 221 39.66 -12.04 -2.38
N SER A 222 38.37 -11.99 -2.02
CA SER A 222 37.13 -12.20 -2.76
C SER A 222 37.26 -12.77 -4.18
N ASN A 223 36.97 -14.06 -4.38
CA ASN A 223 36.64 -14.54 -5.73
C ASN A 223 35.41 -13.76 -6.26
N LEU A 224 34.49 -13.33 -5.40
CA LEU A 224 33.39 -12.44 -5.79
C LEU A 224 33.80 -10.96 -5.91
N ALA A 225 35.08 -10.65 -6.16
CA ALA A 225 35.57 -9.26 -6.26
C ALA A 225 34.93 -8.50 -7.43
N LYS A 226 34.41 -9.21 -8.43
CA LYS A 226 33.70 -8.63 -9.58
C LYS A 226 32.19 -8.54 -9.37
N LEU A 227 31.67 -8.97 -8.22
CA LEU A 227 30.23 -8.95 -7.95
C LEU A 227 29.74 -7.51 -7.88
N GLU A 228 28.82 -7.17 -8.78
CA GLU A 228 28.20 -5.86 -8.94
C GLU A 228 26.75 -5.87 -8.46
N TYR A 229 26.06 -7.00 -8.61
CA TYR A 229 24.66 -7.17 -8.25
C TYR A 229 24.48 -8.42 -7.38
N LEU A 230 23.92 -8.24 -6.19
CA LEU A 230 23.56 -9.31 -5.27
C LEU A 230 22.13 -9.13 -4.79
N ASP A 231 21.24 -10.04 -5.18
CA ASP A 231 19.87 -10.13 -4.68
C ASP A 231 19.65 -11.48 -3.99
N LEU A 232 19.41 -11.42 -2.68
CA LEU A 232 19.04 -12.55 -1.83
C LEU A 232 17.71 -12.28 -1.11
N SER A 233 16.89 -11.37 -1.64
CA SER A 233 15.67 -10.93 -0.98
C SER A 233 14.62 -12.04 -0.87
N SER A 234 13.70 -11.89 0.09
CA SER A 234 12.54 -12.76 0.30
C SER A 234 12.84 -14.24 0.58
N ASN A 235 14.05 -14.63 0.99
CA ASN A 235 14.48 -16.03 1.11
C ASN A 235 14.36 -16.65 2.52
N SER A 236 13.69 -15.96 3.46
CA SER A 236 13.62 -16.38 4.87
C SER A 236 15.00 -16.57 5.54
N LEU A 237 16.02 -15.86 5.06
CA LEU A 237 17.41 -15.98 5.55
C LEU A 237 17.54 -15.52 7.00
N GLU A 238 18.28 -16.26 7.82
CA GLU A 238 18.58 -16.01 9.22
C GLU A 238 20.09 -15.78 9.45
N GLY A 239 20.45 -15.49 10.71
CA GLY A 239 21.83 -15.24 11.10
C GLY A 239 22.22 -13.78 10.89
N GLU A 240 23.52 -13.48 10.95
CA GLU A 240 24.04 -12.13 10.75
C GLU A 240 24.42 -11.90 9.29
N ILE A 241 24.43 -10.64 8.85
CA ILE A 241 25.00 -10.28 7.55
C ILE A 241 26.52 -10.47 7.60
N PRO A 242 27.14 -11.31 6.76
CA PRO A 242 28.58 -11.49 6.76
C PRO A 242 29.30 -10.17 6.47
N SER A 243 30.18 -9.74 7.37
CA SER A 243 30.83 -8.42 7.29
C SER A 243 31.60 -8.20 6.00
N GLY A 244 32.11 -9.27 5.40
CA GLY A 244 32.85 -9.21 4.14
C GLY A 244 32.02 -8.83 2.91
N LEU A 245 30.68 -8.91 2.97
CA LEU A 245 29.82 -8.41 1.88
C LEU A 245 30.02 -6.90 1.66
N PHE A 246 30.19 -6.14 2.74
CA PHE A 246 30.46 -4.70 2.68
C PHE A 246 31.91 -4.39 2.26
N LEU A 247 32.75 -5.42 2.04
CA LEU A 247 34.11 -5.27 1.53
C LEU A 247 34.21 -5.47 0.01
N LEU A 248 33.11 -5.84 -0.65
CA LEU A 248 33.04 -6.07 -2.09
C LEU A 248 33.04 -4.73 -2.84
N LYS A 249 34.21 -4.31 -3.33
CA LYS A 249 34.44 -2.97 -3.90
C LYS A 249 33.68 -2.68 -5.19
N SER A 250 33.32 -3.72 -5.95
CA SER A 250 32.58 -3.60 -7.21
C SER A 250 31.07 -3.61 -7.01
N LEU A 251 30.58 -3.81 -5.78
CA LEU A 251 29.15 -3.96 -5.53
C LEU A 251 28.40 -2.64 -5.76
N HIS A 252 27.43 -2.65 -6.67
CA HIS A 252 26.55 -1.53 -7.01
C HIS A 252 25.15 -1.70 -6.41
N TYR A 253 24.67 -2.95 -6.32
CA TYR A 253 23.34 -3.28 -5.84
C TYR A 253 23.42 -4.40 -4.81
N LEU A 254 22.85 -4.15 -3.62
CA LEU A 254 22.73 -5.12 -2.55
C LEU A 254 21.27 -5.15 -2.06
N ASP A 255 20.59 -6.26 -2.31
CA ASP A 255 19.23 -6.49 -1.82
C ASP A 255 19.17 -7.74 -0.93
N LEU A 256 18.86 -7.51 0.34
CA LEU A 256 18.60 -8.50 1.38
C LEU A 256 17.19 -8.33 1.99
N TYR A 257 16.31 -7.58 1.32
CA TYR A 257 14.95 -7.26 1.71
C TYR A 257 14.16 -8.50 2.16
N GLN A 258 13.32 -8.33 3.17
CA GLN A 258 12.33 -9.33 3.60
C GLN A 258 12.94 -10.70 3.95
N ASN A 259 13.85 -10.69 4.91
CA ASN A 259 14.46 -11.88 5.49
C ASN A 259 14.31 -11.86 7.03
N TYR A 260 14.96 -12.78 7.72
CA TYR A 260 15.06 -12.83 9.20
C TYR A 260 16.48 -12.53 9.68
N LEU A 261 17.27 -11.78 8.91
CA LEU A 261 18.64 -11.43 9.25
C LEU A 261 18.66 -10.60 10.53
N SER A 262 19.66 -10.85 11.37
CA SER A 262 19.77 -10.36 12.74
C SER A 262 21.19 -9.83 13.00
N GLY A 263 21.48 -9.45 14.24
CA GLY A 263 22.77 -8.85 14.59
C GLY A 263 22.86 -7.39 14.15
N LYS A 264 24.07 -6.85 14.10
CA LYS A 264 24.32 -5.44 13.75
C LYS A 264 24.69 -5.30 12.27
N ILE A 265 24.42 -4.13 11.71
CA ILE A 265 24.99 -3.74 10.42
C ILE A 265 26.53 -3.67 10.56
N PRO A 266 27.31 -4.31 9.67
CA PRO A 266 28.77 -4.24 9.69
C PRO A 266 29.30 -2.80 9.67
N LEU A 267 30.28 -2.51 10.53
CA LEU A 267 30.82 -1.16 10.69
C LEU A 267 31.83 -0.78 9.60
N VAL A 268 32.60 -1.73 9.08
CA VAL A 268 33.64 -1.48 8.06
C VAL A 268 33.02 -1.62 6.68
N ILE A 269 33.18 -0.58 5.86
CA ILE A 269 32.54 -0.48 4.55
C ILE A 269 33.57 -0.04 3.51
N GLU A 270 33.72 -0.84 2.46
CA GLU A 270 34.61 -0.59 1.31
C GLU A 270 33.87 -0.69 -0.04
N CYS A 271 32.58 -1.06 -0.04
CA CYS A 271 31.72 -1.09 -1.23
C CYS A 271 31.31 0.33 -1.69
N PHE A 272 32.27 1.21 -1.96
CA PHE A 272 32.03 2.62 -2.26
C PHE A 272 31.28 2.89 -3.56
N MET A 273 31.17 1.88 -4.43
CA MET A 273 30.42 1.93 -5.69
C MET A 273 28.93 1.65 -5.51
N LEU A 274 28.48 1.37 -4.29
CA LEU A 274 27.10 1.02 -4.01
C LEU A 274 26.15 2.18 -4.36
N VAL A 275 25.17 1.87 -5.19
CA VAL A 275 24.11 2.76 -5.67
C VAL A 275 22.81 2.49 -4.92
N GLU A 276 22.52 1.22 -4.64
CA GLU A 276 21.31 0.80 -3.94
C GLU A 276 21.63 -0.22 -2.86
N MET A 277 21.10 0.05 -1.67
CA MET A 277 21.15 -0.84 -0.52
C MET A 277 19.74 -1.01 0.04
N ASP A 278 19.20 -2.22 -0.09
CA ASP A 278 18.00 -2.62 0.62
C ASP A 278 18.32 -3.75 1.60
N ILE A 279 18.26 -3.43 2.89
CA ILE A 279 18.37 -4.41 3.98
C ILE A 279 17.16 -4.28 4.93
N SER A 280 16.04 -3.80 4.40
CA SER A 280 14.80 -3.56 5.12
C SER A 280 14.01 -4.85 5.37
N MET A 281 12.99 -4.78 6.23
CA MET A 281 12.14 -5.92 6.62
C MET A 281 12.95 -7.13 7.13
N ASN A 282 13.81 -6.87 8.11
CA ASN A 282 14.65 -7.86 8.77
C ASN A 282 14.54 -7.72 10.31
N ARG A 283 15.47 -8.32 11.06
CA ARG A 283 15.59 -8.23 12.52
C ARG A 283 16.92 -7.58 12.92
N LEU A 284 17.46 -6.69 12.10
CA LEU A 284 18.74 -6.02 12.33
C LEU A 284 18.63 -5.09 13.55
N THR A 285 19.69 -5.05 14.34
CA THR A 285 19.80 -4.31 15.62
C THR A 285 21.00 -3.37 15.58
N GLY A 286 21.19 -2.59 16.66
CA GLY A 286 22.31 -1.64 16.75
C GLY A 286 22.01 -0.35 15.99
N SER A 287 23.05 0.44 15.70
CA SER A 287 22.93 1.74 15.05
C SER A 287 23.27 1.70 13.57
N ILE A 288 22.76 2.68 12.82
CA ILE A 288 23.21 2.93 11.45
C ILE A 288 24.69 3.38 11.51
N PRO A 289 25.63 2.74 10.77
CA PRO A 289 27.04 3.10 10.82
C PRO A 289 27.32 4.50 10.25
N GLU A 290 28.16 5.31 10.92
CA GLU A 290 28.64 6.60 10.39
C GLU A 290 29.38 6.45 9.04
N GLU A 291 29.95 5.26 8.81
CA GLU A 291 30.67 4.88 7.61
C GLU A 291 29.78 4.88 6.35
N PHE A 292 28.44 4.83 6.49
CA PHE A 292 27.51 4.94 5.35
C PHE A 292 27.70 6.26 4.60
N GLY A 293 28.16 7.33 5.27
CA GLY A 293 28.49 8.59 4.62
C GLY A 293 29.63 8.51 3.60
N LYS A 294 30.42 7.42 3.56
CA LYS A 294 31.44 7.19 2.53
C LYS A 294 30.86 6.71 1.20
N LEU A 295 29.62 6.24 1.17
CA LEU A 295 28.95 5.72 -0.02
C LEU A 295 28.48 6.87 -0.93
N LYS A 296 29.43 7.54 -1.59
CA LYS A 296 29.16 8.76 -2.38
C LYS A 296 28.38 8.54 -3.68
N GLN A 297 28.16 7.29 -4.07
CA GLN A 297 27.33 6.90 -5.22
C GLN A 297 25.92 6.46 -4.81
N LEU A 298 25.64 6.35 -3.50
CA LEU A 298 24.38 5.79 -3.00
C LEU A 298 23.21 6.69 -3.36
N GLU A 299 22.24 6.13 -4.06
CA GLU A 299 20.99 6.78 -4.45
C GLU A 299 19.81 6.30 -3.58
N VAL A 300 19.81 5.03 -3.19
CA VAL A 300 18.72 4.38 -2.44
C VAL A 300 19.25 3.71 -1.19
N LEU A 301 18.73 4.12 -0.03
CA LEU A 301 19.03 3.51 1.26
C LEU A 301 17.72 3.11 1.98
N ASN A 302 17.43 1.81 1.95
CA ASN A 302 16.25 1.22 2.58
C ASN A 302 16.64 0.37 3.78
N LEU A 303 16.26 0.85 4.97
CA LEU A 303 16.52 0.21 6.28
C LEU A 303 15.24 -0.02 7.08
N PHE A 304 14.07 0.24 6.48
CA PHE A 304 12.79 0.25 7.18
C PHE A 304 12.42 -1.12 7.77
N SER A 305 11.51 -1.14 8.76
CA SER A 305 11.04 -2.38 9.40
C SER A 305 12.17 -3.27 9.93
N ASN A 306 12.99 -2.73 10.82
CA ASN A 306 14.05 -3.44 11.55
C ASN A 306 13.95 -3.10 13.05
N GLN A 307 14.99 -3.42 13.83
CA GLN A 307 15.13 -3.09 15.25
C GLN A 307 16.32 -2.13 15.47
N LEU A 308 16.62 -1.28 14.48
CA LEU A 308 17.72 -0.32 14.55
C LEU A 308 17.42 0.75 15.60
N SER A 309 18.47 1.29 16.22
CA SER A 309 18.42 2.21 17.35
C SER A 309 19.51 3.27 17.24
N GLY A 310 19.51 4.27 18.14
CA GLY A 310 20.41 5.42 18.04
C GLY A 310 19.91 6.44 17.03
N ASN A 311 20.81 7.27 16.50
CA ASN A 311 20.43 8.39 15.63
C ASN A 311 20.69 8.06 14.16
N ILE A 312 20.17 8.88 13.25
CA ILE A 312 20.66 8.93 11.86
C ILE A 312 22.03 9.65 11.89
N PRO A 313 23.12 9.00 11.43
CA PRO A 313 24.43 9.61 11.30
C PRO A 313 24.43 10.93 10.54
N THR A 314 25.19 11.93 11.02
CA THR A 314 25.34 13.21 10.30
C THR A 314 26.02 13.04 8.96
N SER A 315 26.88 12.04 8.82
CA SER A 315 27.56 11.71 7.57
C SER A 315 26.61 11.36 6.42
N ILE A 316 25.39 10.88 6.69
CA ILE A 316 24.38 10.59 5.64
C ILE A 316 24.00 11.86 4.88
N SER A 317 23.95 13.02 5.55
CA SER A 317 23.69 14.32 4.92
C SER A 317 24.77 14.74 3.93
N THR A 318 25.93 14.07 3.94
CA THR A 318 27.06 14.36 3.03
C THR A 318 27.04 13.52 1.75
N ILE A 319 26.02 12.69 1.53
CA ILE A 319 25.87 11.85 0.32
C ILE A 319 25.13 12.66 -0.76
N PRO A 320 25.82 13.11 -1.82
CA PRO A 320 25.24 14.04 -2.79
C PRO A 320 24.24 13.40 -3.76
N THR A 321 24.32 12.08 -3.92
CA THR A 321 23.50 11.28 -4.85
C THR A 321 22.21 10.76 -4.23
N LEU A 322 22.06 10.85 -2.90
CA LEU A 322 20.96 10.19 -2.18
C LEU A 322 19.61 10.77 -2.61
N LYS A 323 18.73 9.89 -3.12
CA LYS A 323 17.37 10.18 -3.59
C LYS A 323 16.31 9.59 -2.66
N ILE A 324 16.56 8.41 -2.11
CA ILE A 324 15.60 7.70 -1.28
C ILE A 324 16.29 7.35 0.04
N LEU A 325 15.71 7.84 1.14
CA LEU A 325 16.11 7.47 2.49
C LEU A 325 14.87 6.98 3.25
N GLN A 326 14.79 5.67 3.47
CA GLN A 326 13.68 5.04 4.19
C GLN A 326 14.22 4.28 5.41
N VAL A 327 13.93 4.78 6.61
CA VAL A 327 14.35 4.18 7.88
C VAL A 327 13.16 3.94 8.81
N SER A 328 11.95 3.96 8.25
CA SER A 328 10.71 3.86 9.02
C SER A 328 10.57 2.55 9.80
N ARG A 329 9.72 2.52 10.83
CA ARG A 329 9.45 1.31 11.63
C ARG A 329 10.73 0.72 12.25
N ASN A 330 11.43 1.54 13.02
CA ASN A 330 12.61 1.17 13.80
C ASN A 330 12.49 1.75 15.23
N HIS A 331 13.58 1.72 15.99
CA HIS A 331 13.74 2.36 17.30
C HIS A 331 14.74 3.54 17.23
N LEU A 332 14.87 4.19 16.07
CA LEU A 332 15.77 5.33 15.88
C LEU A 332 15.22 6.56 16.60
N GLY A 333 16.09 7.41 17.12
CA GLY A 333 15.70 8.60 17.86
C GLY A 333 16.71 9.73 17.76
N GLY A 334 16.64 10.64 18.74
CA GLY A 334 17.39 11.90 18.68
C GLY A 334 16.82 12.87 17.64
N GLU A 335 17.58 13.91 17.35
CA GLU A 335 17.23 14.90 16.32
C GLU A 335 17.66 14.42 14.94
N LEU A 336 16.94 14.85 13.90
CA LEU A 336 17.37 14.67 12.52
C LEU A 336 18.63 15.51 12.24
N PRO A 337 19.60 15.03 11.44
CA PRO A 337 20.78 15.81 11.08
C PRO A 337 20.42 17.18 10.49
N SER A 338 21.02 18.25 11.00
CA SER A 338 20.68 19.64 10.64
C SER A 338 20.90 19.98 9.16
N ASP A 339 21.78 19.24 8.47
CA ASP A 339 22.13 19.45 7.06
C ASP A 339 21.43 18.46 6.11
N ILE A 340 20.50 17.64 6.60
CA ILE A 340 19.79 16.66 5.77
C ILE A 340 19.04 17.37 4.63
N GLY A 341 19.16 16.89 3.40
CA GLY A 341 18.56 17.54 2.23
C GLY A 341 19.36 18.71 1.65
N LEU A 342 20.44 19.18 2.30
CA LEU A 342 21.22 20.32 1.80
C LEU A 342 22.09 19.96 0.58
N LEU A 343 22.78 18.82 0.64
CA LEU A 343 23.69 18.34 -0.40
C LEU A 343 23.11 17.22 -1.25
N SER A 344 22.12 16.50 -0.72
CA SER A 344 21.45 15.36 -1.33
C SER A 344 20.31 15.78 -2.25
N LYS A 345 19.93 14.92 -3.19
CA LYS A 345 18.78 15.09 -4.07
C LYS A 345 17.59 14.25 -3.61
N LEU A 346 17.23 14.35 -2.32
CA LEU A 346 16.17 13.54 -1.75
C LEU A 346 14.85 13.79 -2.49
N GLU A 347 14.23 12.70 -2.92
CA GLU A 347 12.89 12.63 -3.51
C GLU A 347 11.92 12.02 -2.50
N VAL A 348 12.34 10.98 -1.78
CA VAL A 348 11.57 10.30 -0.75
C VAL A 348 12.35 10.32 0.55
N PHE A 349 11.76 10.93 1.58
CA PHE A 349 12.30 10.97 2.93
C PHE A 349 11.27 10.40 3.90
N ASP A 350 11.53 9.17 4.35
CA ASP A 350 10.65 8.43 5.26
C ASP A 350 11.40 8.01 6.53
N VAL A 351 11.07 8.69 7.62
CA VAL A 351 11.58 8.42 8.97
C VAL A 351 10.44 8.07 9.93
N SER A 352 9.28 7.71 9.39
CA SER A 352 8.05 7.47 10.15
C SER A 352 8.16 6.28 11.12
N GLU A 353 7.28 6.23 12.12
CA GLU A 353 7.20 5.12 13.08
C GLU A 353 8.55 4.84 13.78
N ASN A 354 9.08 5.87 14.45
CA ASN A 354 10.34 5.85 15.18
C ASN A 354 10.21 6.67 16.49
N ASN A 355 11.33 6.97 17.14
CA ASN A 355 11.45 7.74 18.37
C ASN A 355 12.17 9.10 18.15
N PHE A 356 12.11 9.68 16.95
CA PHE A 356 12.74 10.98 16.65
C PHE A 356 12.11 12.12 17.45
N ASN A 357 12.90 13.13 17.79
CA ASN A 357 12.48 14.33 18.52
C ASN A 357 13.12 15.59 17.93
N GLY A 358 12.92 16.74 18.59
CA GLY A 358 13.41 18.04 18.13
C GLY A 358 12.59 18.62 16.97
N GLU A 359 13.14 19.64 16.32
CA GLU A 359 12.51 20.31 15.18
C GLU A 359 12.87 19.63 13.85
N ILE A 360 12.02 19.83 12.84
CA ILE A 360 12.32 19.38 11.47
C ILE A 360 13.39 20.32 10.87
N PRO A 361 14.53 19.82 10.37
CA PRO A 361 15.61 20.65 9.86
C PRO A 361 15.18 21.57 8.71
N ARG A 362 15.50 22.86 8.81
CA ARG A 362 15.24 23.85 7.75
C ARG A 362 16.06 23.63 6.49
N SER A 363 17.13 22.85 6.55
CA SER A 363 17.91 22.44 5.37
C SER A 363 17.05 21.78 4.29
N LEU A 364 15.97 21.08 4.68
CA LEU A 364 15.01 20.46 3.77
C LEU A 364 14.28 21.49 2.88
N GLU A 365 14.20 22.76 3.29
CA GLU A 365 13.64 23.84 2.46
C GLU A 365 14.44 24.06 1.16
N ASN A 366 15.71 23.64 1.12
CA ASN A 366 16.55 23.76 -0.07
C ASN A 366 16.54 22.49 -0.95
N CYS A 367 15.86 21.43 -0.52
CA CYS A 367 15.83 20.15 -1.22
C CYS A 367 14.70 20.10 -2.27
N HIS A 368 14.90 20.82 -3.38
CA HIS A 368 13.90 21.02 -4.45
C HIS A 368 13.47 19.73 -5.18
N SER A 369 14.18 18.63 -4.98
CA SER A 369 13.83 17.29 -5.50
C SER A 369 12.74 16.59 -4.69
N LEU A 370 12.42 17.04 -3.47
CA LEU A 370 11.50 16.34 -2.58
C LEU A 370 10.11 16.18 -3.18
N LYS A 371 9.61 14.95 -3.15
CA LYS A 371 8.27 14.54 -3.59
C LYS A 371 7.43 14.05 -2.43
N ASN A 372 8.03 13.31 -1.50
CA ASN A 372 7.34 12.64 -0.40
C ASN A 372 8.10 12.84 0.92
N ILE A 373 7.37 13.30 1.94
CA ILE A 373 7.89 13.48 3.30
C ILE A 373 6.96 12.73 4.26
N GLU A 374 7.49 11.68 4.88
CA GLU A 374 6.75 10.78 5.78
C GLU A 374 7.43 10.80 7.16
N LEU A 375 6.84 11.56 8.10
CA LEU A 375 7.37 11.81 9.45
C LEU A 375 6.42 11.30 10.56
N GLN A 376 5.32 10.66 10.19
CA GLN A 376 4.27 10.25 11.12
C GLN A 376 4.77 9.33 12.24
N TYR A 377 4.07 9.32 13.38
CA TYR A 377 4.38 8.47 14.55
C TYR A 377 5.80 8.68 15.08
N ASN A 378 6.12 9.93 15.45
CA ASN A 378 7.37 10.32 16.09
C ASN A 378 7.08 11.34 17.23
N GLY A 379 8.13 11.98 17.76
CA GLY A 379 8.07 13.04 18.76
C GLY A 379 8.51 14.42 18.24
N PHE A 380 8.33 14.71 16.95
CA PHE A 380 8.74 16.01 16.39
C PHE A 380 7.96 17.18 17.02
N THR A 381 8.67 18.29 17.23
CA THR A 381 8.16 19.53 17.84
C THR A 381 8.44 20.74 16.94
N GLY A 382 8.02 21.93 17.37
CA GLY A 382 8.22 23.18 16.61
C GLY A 382 7.26 23.30 15.44
N GLU A 383 7.52 24.26 14.55
CA GLU A 383 6.72 24.48 13.36
C GLU A 383 7.24 23.69 12.16
N PHE A 384 6.34 23.29 11.25
CA PHE A 384 6.76 22.71 9.98
C PHE A 384 7.42 23.80 9.11
N PRO A 385 8.68 23.61 8.65
CA PRO A 385 9.43 24.66 7.95
C PRO A 385 8.69 25.21 6.72
N SER A 386 8.48 26.52 6.67
CA SER A 386 7.55 27.14 5.72
C SER A 386 7.97 26.98 4.26
N GLY A 387 9.28 26.94 3.98
CA GLY A 387 9.79 26.75 2.62
C GLY A 387 9.38 25.40 2.02
N ILE A 388 9.28 24.35 2.86
CA ILE A 388 8.95 23.00 2.42
C ILE A 388 7.58 22.95 1.75
N TRP A 389 6.58 23.68 2.29
CA TRP A 389 5.23 23.71 1.73
C TRP A 389 5.20 24.07 0.25
N THR A 390 6.16 24.86 -0.23
CA THR A 390 6.17 25.43 -1.58
C THR A 390 7.16 24.73 -2.54
N LEU A 391 7.81 23.65 -2.10
CA LEU A 391 8.74 22.89 -2.95
C LEU A 391 8.02 22.34 -4.17
N PHE A 392 8.54 22.65 -5.36
CA PHE A 392 7.82 22.46 -6.62
C PHE A 392 7.36 21.01 -6.87
N ASN A 393 8.17 20.02 -6.49
CA ASN A 393 7.89 18.61 -6.75
C ASN A 393 7.09 17.91 -5.64
N LEU A 394 6.82 18.61 -4.52
CA LEU A 394 6.19 18.01 -3.35
C LEU A 394 4.76 17.57 -3.66
N SER A 395 4.46 16.33 -3.30
CA SER A 395 3.20 15.64 -3.64
C SER A 395 2.50 15.02 -2.43
N SER A 396 3.26 14.61 -1.40
CA SER A 396 2.76 14.01 -0.17
C SER A 396 3.49 14.56 1.04
N VAL A 397 2.74 14.96 2.05
CA VAL A 397 3.25 15.31 3.39
C VAL A 397 2.43 14.59 4.44
N SER A 398 3.10 13.78 5.25
CA SER A 398 2.50 13.06 6.37
C SER A 398 3.27 13.33 7.66
N LEU A 399 2.59 13.96 8.61
CA LEU A 399 3.09 14.42 9.91
C LEU A 399 2.30 13.81 11.07
N THR A 400 1.37 12.91 10.77
CA THR A 400 0.37 12.40 11.72
C THR A 400 1.01 11.91 13.01
N ARG A 401 0.41 12.24 14.16
CA ARG A 401 0.85 11.80 15.49
C ARG A 401 2.29 12.24 15.80
N ASN A 402 2.44 13.54 15.99
CA ASN A 402 3.63 14.24 16.47
C ASN A 402 3.20 15.36 17.45
N SER A 403 4.11 16.27 17.80
CA SER A 403 3.82 17.49 18.59
C SER A 403 4.09 18.77 17.81
N ILE A 404 3.90 18.74 16.48
CA ILE A 404 4.16 19.87 15.58
C ILE A 404 3.07 20.94 15.80
N SER A 405 3.51 22.20 15.91
CA SER A 405 2.67 23.39 16.09
C SER A 405 2.73 24.30 14.86
N GLY A 406 2.13 25.49 14.97
CA GLY A 406 2.05 26.47 13.89
C GLY A 406 0.70 26.44 13.17
N GLU A 407 0.57 27.27 12.14
CA GLU A 407 -0.64 27.37 11.33
C GLU A 407 -0.49 26.65 9.98
N LEU A 408 -1.62 26.41 9.30
CA LEU A 408 -1.61 25.95 7.91
C LEU A 408 -1.07 27.05 6.99
N PRO A 409 -0.24 26.71 5.98
CA PRO A 409 0.32 27.69 5.05
C PRO A 409 -0.79 28.29 4.17
N SER A 410 -0.63 29.50 3.64
CA SER A 410 -1.55 30.01 2.61
C SER A 410 -1.29 29.40 1.23
N LYS A 411 -0.06 28.94 0.96
CA LYS A 411 0.35 28.39 -0.32
C LYS A 411 1.06 27.05 -0.14
N VAL A 412 0.74 26.11 -1.03
CA VAL A 412 1.39 24.80 -1.12
C VAL A 412 1.93 24.56 -2.53
N ALA A 413 2.73 23.50 -2.67
CA ALA A 413 3.20 22.99 -3.94
C ALA A 413 2.03 22.71 -4.89
N TRP A 414 2.22 23.02 -6.18
CA TRP A 414 1.17 22.85 -7.19
C TRP A 414 0.71 21.40 -7.35
N ASN A 415 1.58 20.44 -7.00
CA ASN A 415 1.34 19.00 -7.11
C ASN A 415 0.94 18.33 -5.78
N LEU A 416 0.72 19.10 -4.70
CA LEU A 416 0.36 18.51 -3.41
C LEU A 416 -0.98 17.78 -3.51
N SER A 417 -0.93 16.47 -3.32
CA SER A 417 -2.07 15.55 -3.49
C SER A 417 -2.55 14.96 -2.16
N ARG A 418 -1.67 14.84 -1.18
CA ARG A 418 -1.95 14.28 0.15
C ARG A 418 -1.36 15.15 1.24
N LEU A 419 -2.19 15.56 2.19
CA LEU A 419 -1.79 16.27 3.39
C LEU A 419 -2.39 15.57 4.62
N GLU A 420 -1.53 14.94 5.42
CA GLU A 420 -1.91 14.24 6.65
C GLU A 420 -1.18 14.84 7.84
N ILE A 421 -1.89 15.58 8.70
CA ILE A 421 -1.33 16.30 9.85
C ILE A 421 -2.09 15.97 11.14
N SER A 422 -2.82 14.85 11.15
CA SER A 422 -3.72 14.51 12.26
C SER A 422 -2.94 14.27 13.55
N GLU A 423 -3.58 14.44 14.71
CA GLU A 423 -2.95 14.22 16.03
C GLU A 423 -1.67 15.06 16.22
N ASN A 424 -1.80 16.39 16.08
CA ASN A 424 -0.73 17.36 16.28
C ASN A 424 -1.27 18.58 17.05
N ARG A 425 -0.52 19.69 17.03
CA ARG A 425 -0.90 20.96 17.67
C ARG A 425 -1.07 22.09 16.65
N PHE A 426 -1.44 21.79 15.40
CA PHE A 426 -1.71 22.81 14.39
C PHE A 426 -2.88 23.69 14.85
N SER A 427 -2.68 25.01 14.81
CA SER A 427 -3.62 26.01 15.28
C SER A 427 -4.01 27.00 14.16
N GLY A 428 -4.72 28.07 14.52
CA GLY A 428 -5.17 29.06 13.56
C GLY A 428 -6.38 28.59 12.76
N ARG A 429 -6.65 29.24 11.63
CA ARG A 429 -7.78 28.94 10.75
C ARG A 429 -7.34 28.09 9.57
N ILE A 430 -8.28 27.38 8.95
CA ILE A 430 -8.07 26.86 7.59
C ILE A 430 -8.09 28.07 6.64
N PRO A 431 -7.03 28.33 5.85
CA PRO A 431 -6.93 29.51 5.00
C PRO A 431 -7.92 29.45 3.82
N GLU A 432 -8.43 30.59 3.36
CA GLU A 432 -9.30 30.66 2.16
C GLU A 432 -8.54 30.30 0.88
N GLU A 433 -7.22 30.51 0.90
CA GLU A 433 -6.27 30.14 -0.14
C GLU A 433 -6.17 28.62 -0.35
N ILE A 434 -6.78 27.80 0.53
CA ILE A 434 -6.95 26.35 0.29
C ILE A 434 -7.62 26.05 -1.06
N SER A 435 -8.42 26.98 -1.57
CA SER A 435 -9.03 26.91 -2.91
C SER A 435 -7.99 26.74 -4.05
N PHE A 436 -6.74 27.14 -3.84
CA PHE A 436 -5.65 26.98 -4.80
C PHE A 436 -4.98 25.60 -4.73
N TRP A 437 -5.30 24.77 -3.73
CA TRP A 437 -4.70 23.44 -3.54
C TRP A 437 -5.36 22.40 -4.45
N THR A 438 -5.47 22.73 -5.74
CA THR A 438 -6.34 22.07 -6.72
C THR A 438 -6.01 20.60 -7.01
N LYS A 439 -4.80 20.13 -6.63
CA LYS A 439 -4.39 18.72 -6.77
C LYS A 439 -4.73 17.87 -5.54
N LEU A 440 -5.14 18.50 -4.44
CA LEU A 440 -5.38 17.82 -3.17
C LEU A 440 -6.51 16.81 -3.30
N ASN A 441 -6.19 15.57 -2.97
CA ASN A 441 -7.09 14.43 -2.98
C ASN A 441 -7.43 13.96 -1.55
N MET A 442 -6.49 14.08 -0.62
CA MET A 442 -6.65 13.66 0.76
C MET A 442 -6.23 14.77 1.72
N PHE A 443 -7.14 15.20 2.59
CA PHE A 443 -6.85 16.16 3.66
C PHE A 443 -7.28 15.58 5.01
N LYS A 444 -6.29 15.19 5.83
CA LYS A 444 -6.52 14.70 7.20
C LYS A 444 -5.86 15.61 8.22
N ALA A 445 -6.66 16.32 9.00
CA ALA A 445 -6.22 17.19 10.07
C ALA A 445 -7.01 16.96 11.37
N SER A 446 -7.44 15.73 11.62
CA SER A 446 -8.16 15.35 12.83
C SER A 446 -7.32 15.60 14.09
N ASN A 447 -7.98 15.85 15.23
CA ASN A 447 -7.34 15.99 16.53
C ASN A 447 -6.20 17.02 16.54
N ASN A 448 -6.54 18.27 16.21
CA ASN A 448 -5.64 19.43 16.23
C ASN A 448 -6.33 20.60 16.96
N LEU A 449 -5.75 21.80 16.89
CA LEU A 449 -6.28 23.04 17.47
C LEU A 449 -6.84 23.98 16.39
N LEU A 450 -7.25 23.44 15.23
CA LEU A 450 -7.78 24.25 14.13
C LEU A 450 -9.08 24.93 14.55
N SER A 451 -9.21 26.21 14.21
CA SER A 451 -10.26 27.12 14.67
C SER A 451 -10.86 27.91 13.50
N GLY A 452 -11.81 28.81 13.80
CA GLY A 452 -12.50 29.60 12.78
C GLY A 452 -13.57 28.80 12.04
N GLU A 453 -14.00 29.31 10.88
CA GLU A 453 -15.01 28.66 10.03
C GLU A 453 -14.34 27.75 8.99
N ILE A 454 -15.10 26.77 8.47
CA ILE A 454 -14.66 25.99 7.31
C ILE A 454 -14.78 26.89 6.06
N PRO A 455 -13.68 27.24 5.39
CA PRO A 455 -13.70 28.21 4.30
C PRO A 455 -14.46 27.67 3.08
N SER A 456 -15.18 28.57 2.39
CA SER A 456 -15.88 28.23 1.16
C SER A 456 -14.93 27.72 0.08
N GLY A 457 -13.67 28.17 0.09
CA GLY A 457 -12.63 27.70 -0.82
C GLY A 457 -12.41 26.17 -0.80
N LEU A 458 -12.66 25.50 0.34
CA LEU A 458 -12.52 24.05 0.47
C LEU A 458 -13.53 23.28 -0.40
N THR A 459 -14.72 23.85 -0.63
CA THR A 459 -15.76 23.21 -1.45
C THR A 459 -15.47 23.27 -2.95
N ASN A 460 -14.48 24.05 -3.38
CA ASN A 460 -14.05 24.16 -4.77
C ASN A 460 -13.09 23.03 -5.21
N LEU A 461 -12.56 22.25 -4.27
CA LEU A 461 -11.54 21.24 -4.55
C LEU A 461 -12.17 19.93 -5.06
N SER A 462 -12.22 19.76 -6.38
CA SER A 462 -12.94 18.65 -7.02
C SER A 462 -12.28 17.28 -6.95
N LYS A 463 -10.98 17.25 -6.64
CA LYS A 463 -10.22 16.02 -6.48
C LYS A 463 -10.29 15.42 -5.07
N LEU A 464 -10.82 16.16 -4.09
CA LEU A 464 -10.92 15.67 -2.72
C LEU A 464 -11.79 14.42 -2.67
N SER A 465 -11.22 13.37 -2.09
CA SER A 465 -11.86 12.09 -1.82
C SER A 465 -12.12 11.88 -0.34
N GLY A 466 -11.30 12.47 0.54
CA GLY A 466 -11.47 12.39 1.98
C GLY A 466 -11.11 13.69 2.69
N ILE A 467 -12.01 14.14 3.54
CA ILE A 467 -11.83 15.27 4.45
C ILE A 467 -12.04 14.76 5.88
N TYR A 468 -11.01 14.87 6.71
CA TYR A 468 -11.05 14.51 8.13
C TYR A 468 -10.61 15.72 8.94
N LEU A 469 -11.55 16.36 9.63
CA LEU A 469 -11.33 17.54 10.46
C LEU A 469 -11.89 17.35 11.87
N ASP A 470 -12.18 16.11 12.26
CA ASP A 470 -12.79 15.80 13.55
C ASP A 470 -11.88 16.08 14.74
N GLY A 471 -12.43 16.42 15.90
CA GLY A 471 -11.65 16.70 17.10
C GLY A 471 -10.85 18.00 17.02
N ASN A 472 -11.42 19.05 16.42
CA ASN A 472 -10.87 20.39 16.38
C ASN A 472 -11.78 21.38 17.13
N ILE A 473 -11.48 22.68 17.04
CA ILE A 473 -12.31 23.76 17.59
C ILE A 473 -12.97 24.58 16.47
N LEU A 474 -13.27 23.96 15.32
CA LEU A 474 -13.92 24.59 14.18
C LEU A 474 -15.34 25.04 14.55
N SER A 475 -15.77 26.16 14.00
CA SER A 475 -17.03 26.83 14.30
C SER A 475 -17.70 27.33 13.02
N GLY A 476 -18.77 28.11 13.14
CA GLY A 476 -19.51 28.60 11.97
C GLY A 476 -20.48 27.56 11.41
N LYS A 477 -21.06 27.91 10.26
CA LYS A 477 -21.98 27.04 9.51
C LYS A 477 -21.21 26.22 8.49
N LEU A 478 -21.71 25.03 8.18
CA LEU A 478 -21.18 24.25 7.07
C LEU A 478 -21.51 24.97 5.73
N PRO A 479 -20.56 25.10 4.79
CA PRO A 479 -20.80 25.77 3.51
C PRO A 479 -21.96 25.16 2.73
N SER A 480 -22.82 26.00 2.15
CA SER A 480 -24.03 25.56 1.44
C SER A 480 -23.80 25.15 -0.01
N ASP A 481 -22.71 25.60 -0.63
CA ASP A 481 -22.37 25.32 -2.03
C ASP A 481 -21.28 24.25 -2.12
N MET A 482 -21.66 23.01 -2.45
CA MET A 482 -20.77 21.84 -2.52
C MET A 482 -20.68 21.24 -3.93
N LYS A 483 -20.88 22.06 -4.97
CA LYS A 483 -21.04 21.56 -6.36
C LYS A 483 -19.80 20.85 -6.91
N SER A 484 -18.61 21.23 -6.46
CA SER A 484 -17.36 20.73 -7.03
C SER A 484 -16.87 19.43 -6.38
N TRP A 485 -17.40 19.01 -5.22
CA TRP A 485 -17.04 17.76 -4.53
C TRP A 485 -17.59 16.51 -5.25
N SER A 486 -17.20 16.33 -6.51
CA SER A 486 -17.61 15.19 -7.32
C SER A 486 -16.96 13.88 -6.89
N SER A 487 -15.79 13.93 -6.25
CA SER A 487 -15.01 12.74 -5.87
C SER A 487 -15.09 12.38 -4.38
N LEU A 488 -15.79 13.19 -3.57
CA LEU A 488 -15.74 13.09 -2.12
C LEU A 488 -16.45 11.83 -1.62
N ALA A 489 -15.70 10.96 -0.96
CA ALA A 489 -16.17 9.71 -0.38
C ALA A 489 -16.30 9.78 1.15
N VAL A 490 -15.44 10.56 1.82
CA VAL A 490 -15.45 10.69 3.28
C VAL A 490 -15.50 12.15 3.69
N LEU A 491 -16.48 12.49 4.53
CA LEU A 491 -16.58 13.76 5.23
C LEU A 491 -16.74 13.50 6.74
N ASN A 492 -15.68 13.71 7.50
CA ASN A 492 -15.67 13.58 8.95
C ASN A 492 -15.37 14.93 9.61
N LEU A 493 -16.37 15.50 10.28
CA LEU A 493 -16.33 16.78 10.98
C LEU A 493 -16.71 16.62 12.47
N ALA A 494 -16.70 15.39 12.99
CA ALA A 494 -17.16 15.09 14.34
C ALA A 494 -16.39 15.87 15.42
N ARG A 495 -16.94 16.01 16.62
CA ARG A 495 -16.26 16.63 17.78
C ARG A 495 -15.70 18.03 17.45
N ASN A 496 -16.58 18.93 17.01
CA ASN A 496 -16.27 20.34 16.72
C ASN A 496 -17.33 21.26 17.34
N ARG A 497 -17.32 22.56 16.99
CA ARG A 497 -18.30 23.57 17.43
C ARG A 497 -19.15 24.09 16.26
N LEU A 498 -19.34 23.29 15.21
CA LEU A 498 -20.12 23.66 14.03
C LEU A 498 -21.60 23.78 14.38
N TYR A 499 -22.30 24.77 13.81
CA TYR A 499 -23.70 25.03 14.11
C TYR A 499 -24.54 25.34 12.86
N GLY A 500 -25.86 25.50 13.06
CA GLY A 500 -26.80 25.76 11.98
C GLY A 500 -27.33 24.47 11.34
N PRO A 501 -28.10 24.57 10.24
CA PRO A 501 -28.67 23.40 9.58
C PRO A 501 -27.65 22.62 8.76
N ILE A 502 -27.86 21.31 8.66
CA ILE A 502 -27.15 20.46 7.70
C ILE A 502 -27.58 20.88 6.28
N PRO A 503 -26.68 21.37 5.42
CA PRO A 503 -27.05 21.84 4.08
C PRO A 503 -27.62 20.73 3.19
N VAL A 504 -28.70 21.02 2.47
CA VAL A 504 -29.34 20.09 1.52
C VAL A 504 -28.38 19.68 0.38
N ALA A 505 -27.38 20.51 0.07
CA ALA A 505 -26.38 20.23 -0.96
C ALA A 505 -25.60 18.92 -0.72
N ILE A 506 -25.42 18.48 0.54
CA ILE A 506 -24.77 17.19 0.86
C ILE A 506 -25.48 16.02 0.17
N THR A 507 -26.81 16.11 0.02
CA THR A 507 -27.64 15.05 -0.57
C THR A 507 -27.39 14.83 -2.07
N SER A 508 -26.61 15.72 -2.71
CA SER A 508 -26.24 15.68 -4.12
C SER A 508 -24.81 15.19 -4.37
N LEU A 509 -24.07 14.82 -3.32
CA LEU A 509 -22.69 14.32 -3.44
C LEU A 509 -22.69 12.88 -3.97
N PRO A 510 -22.19 12.61 -5.19
CA PRO A 510 -22.47 11.35 -5.89
C PRO A 510 -21.74 10.13 -5.31
N HIS A 511 -20.61 10.34 -4.63
CA HIS A 511 -19.74 9.28 -4.14
C HIS A 511 -19.59 9.26 -2.62
N LEU A 512 -20.38 10.04 -1.88
CA LEU A 512 -20.26 10.09 -0.42
C LEU A 512 -20.68 8.75 0.20
N LEU A 513 -19.77 8.15 0.96
CA LEU A 513 -19.94 6.86 1.64
C LEU A 513 -19.94 7.02 3.16
N VAL A 514 -19.09 7.91 3.67
CA VAL A 514 -18.91 8.13 5.12
C VAL A 514 -19.24 9.58 5.44
N LEU A 515 -20.25 9.78 6.29
CA LEU A 515 -20.63 11.08 6.81
C LEU A 515 -20.70 11.05 8.33
N ASP A 516 -19.75 11.71 8.98
CA ASP A 516 -19.76 11.90 10.43
C ASP A 516 -19.80 13.38 10.80
N LEU A 517 -20.91 13.79 11.38
CA LEU A 517 -21.17 15.15 11.88
C LEU A 517 -21.47 15.12 13.39
N SER A 518 -21.16 14.02 14.06
CA SER A 518 -21.50 13.81 15.47
C SER A 518 -20.79 14.79 16.41
N GLU A 519 -21.31 14.97 17.62
CA GLU A 519 -20.69 15.81 18.66
C GLU A 519 -20.40 17.24 18.17
N ASN A 520 -21.45 17.91 17.69
CA ASN A 520 -21.44 19.28 17.20
C ASN A 520 -22.66 20.05 17.73
N GLN A 521 -22.97 21.19 17.14
CA GLN A 521 -24.13 22.03 17.48
C GLN A 521 -25.09 22.19 16.29
N PHE A 522 -25.12 21.24 15.35
CA PHE A 522 -26.04 21.27 14.21
C PHE A 522 -27.49 21.24 14.69
N SER A 523 -28.35 22.02 14.03
CA SER A 523 -29.73 22.29 14.45
C SER A 523 -30.71 22.20 13.28
N GLY A 524 -32.00 22.04 13.55
CA GLY A 524 -33.01 21.91 12.49
C GLY A 524 -33.17 20.46 12.00
N PRO A 525 -33.98 20.24 10.96
CA PRO A 525 -34.32 18.90 10.48
C PRO A 525 -33.19 18.23 9.70
N ILE A 526 -33.12 16.90 9.78
CA ILE A 526 -32.28 16.07 8.92
C ILE A 526 -32.83 16.17 7.48
N PRO A 527 -32.03 16.54 6.47
CA PRO A 527 -32.50 16.61 5.08
C PRO A 527 -33.13 15.30 4.61
N PRO A 528 -34.41 15.27 4.20
CA PRO A 528 -35.11 14.04 3.84
C PRO A 528 -34.45 13.26 2.69
N HIS A 529 -33.76 13.97 1.79
CA HIS A 529 -33.08 13.38 0.64
C HIS A 529 -31.70 12.80 0.96
N LEU A 530 -31.24 12.89 2.21
CA LEU A 530 -29.96 12.30 2.62
C LEU A 530 -29.94 10.79 2.39
N SER A 531 -31.10 10.13 2.44
CA SER A 531 -31.25 8.70 2.15
C SER A 531 -31.03 8.30 0.68
N ARG A 532 -30.91 9.28 -0.23
CA ARG A 532 -30.49 9.01 -1.62
C ARG A 532 -29.02 8.60 -1.70
N LEU A 533 -28.23 9.04 -0.73
CA LEU A 533 -26.84 8.65 -0.61
C LEU A 533 -26.76 7.20 -0.12
N ARG A 534 -25.86 6.40 -0.70
CA ARG A 534 -25.61 5.02 -0.28
C ARG A 534 -24.51 4.99 0.78
N LEU A 535 -24.77 5.65 1.91
CA LEU A 535 -23.81 5.76 3.01
C LEU A 535 -23.53 4.38 3.62
N THR A 536 -22.27 4.02 3.73
CA THR A 536 -21.79 2.87 4.51
C THR A 536 -21.67 3.24 5.99
N PHE A 537 -21.47 4.52 6.29
CA PHE A 537 -21.41 5.04 7.66
C PHE A 537 -22.08 6.41 7.74
N LEU A 538 -22.97 6.55 8.73
CA LEU A 538 -23.63 7.81 9.07
C LEU A 538 -23.60 7.99 10.58
N ASN A 539 -23.17 9.14 11.07
CA ASN A 539 -23.30 9.50 12.48
C ASN A 539 -23.62 10.99 12.63
N LEU A 540 -24.79 11.27 13.21
CA LEU A 540 -25.31 12.61 13.50
C LEU A 540 -25.62 12.78 15.01
N SER A 541 -25.13 11.87 15.84
CA SER A 541 -25.42 11.86 17.28
C SER A 541 -24.84 13.09 17.99
N SER A 542 -25.34 13.39 19.18
CA SER A 542 -24.84 14.47 20.04
C SER A 542 -24.84 15.83 19.34
N ASN A 543 -26.01 16.24 18.86
CA ASN A 543 -26.27 17.53 18.20
C ASN A 543 -27.55 18.18 18.74
N LYS A 544 -28.03 19.24 18.09
CA LYS A 544 -29.29 19.95 18.38
C LYS A 544 -30.34 19.72 17.29
N LEU A 545 -30.29 18.58 16.60
CA LEU A 545 -31.19 18.26 15.49
C LEU A 545 -32.63 18.09 15.99
N THR A 546 -33.60 18.40 15.13
CA THR A 546 -35.02 18.46 15.47
C THR A 546 -35.88 17.73 14.44
N GLY A 547 -37.06 17.26 14.84
CA GLY A 547 -38.04 16.70 13.92
C GLY A 547 -37.90 15.19 13.74
N ARG A 548 -38.55 14.67 12.70
CA ARG A 548 -38.65 13.22 12.48
C ARG A 548 -37.45 12.68 11.72
N ILE A 549 -36.91 11.54 12.17
CA ILE A 549 -35.89 10.78 11.42
C ILE A 549 -36.51 10.28 10.10
N PRO A 550 -35.88 10.52 8.93
CA PRO A 550 -36.37 10.00 7.66
C PRO A 550 -36.51 8.47 7.70
N SER A 551 -37.62 7.93 7.20
CA SER A 551 -37.98 6.51 7.35
C SER A 551 -36.93 5.54 6.78
N ALA A 552 -36.16 5.96 5.77
CA ALA A 552 -35.07 5.16 5.22
C ALA A 552 -33.95 4.87 6.25
N PHE A 553 -33.79 5.72 7.26
CA PHE A 553 -32.83 5.54 8.35
C PHE A 553 -33.48 4.94 9.62
N ASP A 554 -34.79 4.67 9.62
CA ASP A 554 -35.53 4.13 10.79
C ASP A 554 -35.34 2.60 10.90
N ASN A 555 -34.09 2.13 11.02
CA ASN A 555 -33.71 0.72 11.14
C ASN A 555 -32.47 0.52 12.03
N LEU A 556 -32.19 -0.73 12.43
CA LEU A 556 -31.10 -1.08 13.37
C LEU A 556 -29.70 -0.64 12.91
N ALA A 557 -29.44 -0.50 11.61
CA ALA A 557 -28.12 -0.12 11.11
C ALA A 557 -27.71 1.32 11.49
N TYR A 558 -28.67 2.18 11.80
CA TYR A 558 -28.45 3.59 12.16
C TYR A 558 -28.87 3.90 13.61
N GLN A 559 -29.03 2.88 14.45
CA GLN A 559 -29.55 3.02 15.82
C GLN A 559 -28.76 4.05 16.64
N GLU A 560 -27.43 4.00 16.55
CA GLU A 560 -26.53 4.88 17.29
C GLU A 560 -26.36 6.26 16.62
N SER A 561 -26.66 6.36 15.32
CA SER A 561 -26.39 7.53 14.49
C SER A 561 -27.17 8.78 14.89
N PHE A 562 -28.21 8.68 15.71
CA PHE A 562 -29.10 9.80 16.06
C PHE A 562 -29.22 10.07 17.55
N LEU A 563 -28.48 9.34 18.39
CA LEU A 563 -28.53 9.49 19.85
C LEU A 563 -28.16 10.90 20.31
N ASN A 564 -28.55 11.25 21.53
CA ASN A 564 -28.24 12.56 22.16
C ASN A 564 -28.71 13.78 21.34
N ASN A 565 -29.82 13.66 20.61
CA ASN A 565 -30.53 14.77 19.99
C ASN A 565 -31.93 14.89 20.62
N PRO A 566 -32.15 15.78 21.60
CA PRO A 566 -33.34 15.75 22.46
C PRO A 566 -34.66 16.02 21.73
N ASN A 567 -34.61 16.66 20.57
CA ASN A 567 -35.78 17.05 19.78
C ASN A 567 -35.97 16.19 18.52
N LEU A 568 -35.18 15.11 18.36
CA LEU A 568 -35.43 14.11 17.32
C LEU A 568 -36.46 13.09 17.82
N CYS A 569 -37.29 12.62 16.89
CA CYS A 569 -38.21 11.52 17.15
C CYS A 569 -38.09 10.44 16.06
N ALA A 570 -38.31 9.19 16.46
CA ALA A 570 -38.37 8.03 15.58
C ALA A 570 -39.81 7.49 15.52
N THR A 571 -40.13 6.77 14.45
CA THR A 571 -41.43 6.06 14.36
C THR A 571 -41.35 4.61 14.77
N SER A 572 -40.17 3.99 14.63
CA SER A 572 -39.91 2.67 15.18
C SER A 572 -39.51 2.71 16.66
N SER A 573 -39.98 1.74 17.43
CA SER A 573 -39.61 1.52 18.84
C SER A 573 -38.20 0.94 19.02
N ILE A 574 -37.43 0.80 17.93
CA ILE A 574 -36.05 0.31 17.91
C ILE A 574 -35.11 1.27 18.65
N TYR A 575 -35.43 2.57 18.66
CA TYR A 575 -34.65 3.59 19.34
C TYR A 575 -35.14 3.77 20.78
N LEU A 576 -34.62 2.94 21.69
CA LEU A 576 -35.04 2.93 23.11
C LEU A 576 -34.91 4.30 23.81
N ASN A 577 -34.03 5.18 23.33
CA ASN A 577 -33.72 6.49 23.92
C ASN A 577 -34.24 7.69 23.11
N LEU A 578 -35.04 7.48 22.05
CA LEU A 578 -35.64 8.58 21.26
C LEU A 578 -37.15 8.67 21.50
N HIS A 579 -37.70 9.89 21.42
CA HIS A 579 -39.14 10.09 21.55
C HIS A 579 -39.89 9.46 20.37
N ASN A 580 -41.05 8.86 20.64
CA ASN A 580 -41.91 8.35 19.57
C ASN A 580 -42.68 9.52 18.94
N CYS A 581 -42.54 9.73 17.63
CA CYS A 581 -43.19 10.84 16.93
C CYS A 581 -44.72 10.85 17.08
N TYR A 582 -45.35 9.68 17.23
CA TYR A 582 -46.80 9.57 17.38
C TYR A 582 -47.33 10.09 18.71
N VAL A 583 -46.47 10.24 19.73
CA VAL A 583 -46.84 10.81 21.03
C VAL A 583 -46.77 12.36 21.00
N ALA A 584 -45.96 12.94 20.12
CA ALA A 584 -45.86 14.38 19.94
C ALA A 584 -47.07 14.96 19.17
N ASP A 585 -47.56 14.25 18.15
CA ASP A 585 -48.75 14.67 17.39
C ASP A 585 -50.05 14.55 18.20
N ALA A 586 -50.12 13.62 19.17
CA ALA A 586 -51.25 13.48 20.10
C ALA A 586 -51.43 14.69 21.05
N LYS A 587 -50.43 15.57 21.18
CA LYS A 587 -50.61 16.85 21.89
C LYS A 587 -51.19 17.96 21.00
N SER A 588 -51.25 17.79 19.68
CA SER A 588 -51.75 18.82 18.75
C SER A 588 -53.14 18.51 18.15
N SER A 589 -53.60 17.26 18.17
CA SER A 589 -54.90 16.88 17.60
C SER A 589 -55.74 15.99 18.52
N HIS A 590 -56.22 16.56 19.62
CA HIS A 590 -57.62 16.47 20.11
C HIS A 590 -57.73 16.95 21.56
N SER A 591 -58.18 18.19 21.73
CA SER A 591 -59.43 18.37 22.45
C SER A 591 -60.17 19.53 21.79
N HIS A 592 -61.33 19.26 21.19
CA HIS A 592 -62.29 20.30 20.92
C HIS A 592 -62.70 20.90 22.26
N LYS A 593 -61.99 21.96 22.70
CA LYS A 593 -62.46 22.81 23.79
C LYS A 593 -63.70 23.52 23.27
N TYR A 594 -64.85 23.07 23.75
CA TYR A 594 -66.10 23.81 23.63
C TYR A 594 -65.90 25.27 24.07
N SER A 595 -66.59 26.18 23.40
CA SER A 595 -66.59 27.63 23.69
C SER A 595 -66.70 27.91 25.20
N PRO A 596 -66.05 28.96 25.74
CA PRO A 596 -66.18 29.36 27.15
C PRO A 596 -67.63 29.52 27.62
N LYS A 597 -68.56 29.79 26.69
CA LYS A 597 -70.00 29.84 26.95
C LYS A 597 -70.59 28.49 27.36
N ILE A 598 -70.08 27.38 26.83
CA ILE A 598 -70.52 26.02 27.17
C ILE A 598 -69.99 25.62 28.56
N TYR A 599 -68.75 25.98 28.90
CA TYR A 599 -68.25 25.81 30.26
C TYR A 599 -69.04 26.65 31.27
N ALA A 600 -69.40 27.90 30.94
CA ALA A 600 -70.25 28.71 31.79
C ALA A 600 -71.64 28.07 31.99
N ILE A 601 -72.26 27.51 30.94
CA ILE A 601 -73.55 26.82 31.05
C ILE A 601 -73.44 25.54 31.89
N ILE A 602 -72.39 24.73 31.71
CA ILE A 602 -72.16 23.50 32.50
C ILE A 602 -71.88 23.84 33.97
N ILE A 603 -71.12 24.90 34.25
CA ILE A 603 -70.85 25.38 35.62
C ILE A 603 -72.13 25.91 36.27
N VAL A 604 -72.97 26.65 35.53
CA VAL A 604 -74.25 27.14 36.04
C VAL A 604 -75.23 25.98 36.29
N LEU A 605 -75.31 24.98 35.40
CA LEU A 605 -76.16 23.81 35.55
C LEU A 605 -75.69 22.87 36.68
N SER A 606 -74.38 22.69 36.85
CA SER A 606 -73.83 21.90 37.96
C SER A 606 -73.97 22.62 39.30
N ALA A 607 -73.75 23.94 39.35
CA ALA A 607 -73.98 24.74 40.56
C ALA A 607 -75.45 24.76 40.98
N SER A 608 -76.39 24.90 40.03
CA SER A 608 -77.82 24.82 40.32
C SER A 608 -78.25 23.42 40.77
N SER A 609 -77.65 22.37 40.22
CA SER A 609 -77.88 20.99 40.69
C SER A 609 -77.37 20.78 42.13
N ILE A 610 -76.22 21.34 42.50
CA ILE A 610 -75.66 21.27 43.86
C ILE A 610 -76.51 22.10 44.84
N ILE A 611 -77.02 23.26 44.43
CA ILE A 611 -77.92 24.08 45.26
C ILE A 611 -79.25 23.35 45.49
N ILE A 612 -79.83 22.73 44.45
CA ILE A 612 -81.05 21.93 44.59
C ILE A 612 -80.80 20.73 45.51
N PHE A 613 -79.66 20.04 45.36
CA PHE A 613 -79.29 18.91 46.21
C PHE A 613 -79.11 19.34 47.68
N THR A 614 -78.46 20.46 47.95
CA THR A 614 -78.29 20.99 49.32
C THR A 614 -79.61 21.47 49.93
N ILE A 615 -80.52 22.07 49.15
CA ILE A 615 -81.88 22.39 49.60
C ILE A 615 -82.68 21.12 49.91
N LEU A 616 -82.59 20.08 49.07
CA LEU A 616 -83.26 18.81 49.31
C LEU A 616 -82.70 18.08 50.54
N CYS A 617 -81.38 18.08 50.73
CA CYS A 617 -80.72 17.52 51.91
C CYS A 617 -81.10 18.30 53.18
N SER A 618 -81.16 19.63 53.14
CA SER A 618 -81.56 20.44 54.30
C SER A 618 -83.05 20.28 54.63
N LEU A 619 -83.94 20.17 53.64
CA LEU A 619 -85.35 19.82 53.85
C LEU A 619 -85.51 18.40 54.40
N PHE A 620 -84.71 17.44 53.95
CA PHE A 620 -84.69 16.08 54.48
C PHE A 620 -84.22 16.06 55.94
N MET A 621 -83.13 16.77 56.25
CA MET A 621 -82.62 16.93 57.62
C MET A 621 -83.61 17.66 58.52
N PHE A 622 -84.32 18.68 58.01
CA PHE A 622 -85.37 19.38 58.74
C PHE A 622 -86.57 18.46 59.02
N ARG A 623 -87.00 17.65 58.04
CA ARG A 623 -88.01 16.59 58.25
C ARG A 623 -87.55 15.53 59.26
N CYS A 624 -86.28 15.14 59.25
CA CYS A 624 -85.71 14.22 60.23
C CYS A 624 -85.62 14.86 61.64
N CYS A 625 -85.29 16.15 61.75
CA CYS A 625 -85.32 16.90 63.01
C CYS A 625 -86.75 17.06 63.56
N LEU A 626 -87.74 17.33 62.71
CA LEU A 626 -89.15 17.38 63.10
C LEU A 626 -89.67 16.01 63.57
N LYS A 627 -89.29 14.92 62.90
CA LYS A 627 -89.60 13.54 63.35
C LYS A 627 -88.89 13.18 64.65
N LYS A 628 -87.68 13.68 64.90
CA LYS A 628 -86.95 13.48 66.16
C LYS A 628 -87.57 14.30 67.31
N LYS A 629 -88.12 15.49 67.03
CA LYS A 629 -88.87 16.31 68.01
C LYS A 629 -90.25 15.72 68.36
N GLN A 630 -90.89 14.99 67.44
CA GLN A 630 -92.12 14.22 67.74
C GLN A 630 -91.88 12.91 68.50
N ARG A 631 -90.70 12.25 68.34
CA ARG A 631 -90.35 11.06 69.14
C ARG A 631 -89.82 11.36 70.55
N VAL A 632 -89.36 12.59 70.81
CA VAL A 632 -88.89 13.01 72.15
C VAL A 632 -90.03 13.54 73.03
N ASN A 633 -91.19 13.87 72.46
CA ASN A 633 -92.39 14.31 73.21
C ASN A 633 -93.35 13.17 73.61
N LEU A 634 -92.99 11.90 73.39
CA LEU A 634 -93.81 10.73 73.77
C LEU A 634 -93.11 9.78 74.76
N THR A 635 -91.93 10.14 75.27
CA THR A 635 -91.23 9.46 76.38
C THR A 635 -91.06 10.36 77.61
N HIS A 636 -91.91 11.39 77.73
CA HIS A 636 -91.99 12.31 78.88
C HIS A 636 -93.39 12.31 79.54
N ALA A 637 -94.04 11.14 79.58
CA ALA A 637 -95.29 10.92 80.30
C ALA A 637 -95.23 9.62 81.11
N GLU A 638 -94.21 9.45 81.94
CA GLU A 638 -94.19 8.49 83.03
C GLU A 638 -93.27 9.04 84.14
N VAL A 639 -93.79 9.02 85.37
CA VAL A 639 -93.15 9.42 86.64
C VAL A 639 -93.18 10.92 86.99
N LYS A 640 -94.39 11.44 87.30
CA LYS A 640 -94.64 12.20 88.54
C LYS A 640 -96.14 12.38 88.81
N THR A 641 -96.80 11.32 89.28
CA THR A 641 -98.00 11.46 90.11
C THR A 641 -98.13 10.24 91.00
N GLN A 642 -97.64 10.34 92.22
CA GLN A 642 -98.29 9.69 93.35
C GLN A 642 -97.98 10.48 94.61
N SER A 643 -99.01 11.15 95.13
CA SER A 643 -99.24 11.27 96.56
C SER A 643 -100.62 11.91 96.76
N ILE A 644 -101.69 11.11 96.77
CA ILE A 644 -102.77 11.15 97.77
C ILE A 644 -103.43 9.75 97.81
N LYS A 645 -103.34 9.10 98.98
CA LYS A 645 -104.15 7.99 99.55
C LYS A 645 -104.36 6.70 98.76
#